data_AF-A0A1D2MNI2-F1
#
_entry.id   AF-A0A1D2MNI2-F1
#
_cell.length_a   1.000
_cell.length_b   1.000
_cell.length_c   1.000
_cell.angle_alpha   90.00
_cell.angle_beta   90.00
_cell.angle_gamma   90.00
#
_symmetry.space_group_name_H-M   'P 1'
#
loop_
_entity.id
_entity.type
_entity.pdbx_description
1 polymer ?
#
loop_
_entity_poly.entity_id
_entity_poly.type
_entity_poly.pdbx_seq_one_letter_code
_entity_poly.pdbx_strand_id
1 'polypeptide(L)'
;MKTIFLKRNKIRFGIILTICSFLLVLTVISSIKRGTSVLKWRTSNTLPLKQDIFNNGREIKIFFEKTLPPPGILVRTKGGIGNQLFQYACSYALSKNLNRTLYTWYNPPIDSATRQFQPENREFALDYFNIPIDNVVDETTIIRGLTTLSDERLLEGGFDNTSSFLELRENGYCQSETYWEKYKEEIKSMFQLRTEALNLPKLKEYINRITNSESVAVHVRRGDFTNPEIQNFYFVPISYQRNAIRKIVHSLERRGTSKPVFFVFSDDIWGTSFKLRDLERKYEIVYVSGSGTTSIEEFYLMTLCKHNIVPDSTFSWWAAYINANPDKIVIASSFSPEFWKLWEICVSLFLLSLNYSVRVQDAVLQWKLDTANPLLARVDDIFKSGREMKIFFDKRLPPPGVLVRTKGGIGNQLFQYACSYALSKNLNQTLYTWYIPSKDPSTRRFQPGNREYALDHFHIPIDNVVDGTSRISGLVSVTDEELLENRFDNSSSFLKQREYCQSETYWRKYKKEITAMFQPRLESLDLSKIQRFIEKIRNSESVAVHVRRGDFTKPNLNFFYLPISYQRLAMRRLGHILESRGKKPTFFVFSDDIWTASAKLKDFEKKYEMVYVSRVGTTSIEDFYLMTLCKHNIIPDSTFSWWAAYLNANPEKIVIASVFSPEFWKLWKSRQEKKFYMQLHGTLYHPKDWIMIDPFSGGL
;
A
#
# COMPACT_ATOMS: atom_id res chain seq x y z
N MET A 1 19.75 28.15 0.99
CA MET A 1 18.77 27.74 2.04
C MET A 1 17.38 28.38 1.92
N LYS A 2 17.17 29.54 1.28
CA LYS A 2 15.82 30.14 1.09
C LYS A 2 14.98 29.52 -0.05
N THR A 3 15.58 28.76 -0.98
CA THR A 3 14.86 28.18 -2.15
C THR A 3 14.16 26.85 -1.85
N ILE A 4 14.50 26.19 -0.75
CA ILE A 4 13.91 24.89 -0.34
C ILE A 4 12.56 25.09 0.38
N PHE A 5 12.30 26.28 0.91
CA PHE A 5 11.04 26.62 1.58
C PHE A 5 9.89 26.91 0.58
N LEU A 6 10.20 27.27 -0.67
CA LEU A 6 9.21 27.64 -1.70
C LEU A 6 8.64 26.44 -2.49
N LYS A 7 9.27 25.26 -2.46
CA LYS A 7 8.77 24.07 -3.17
C LYS A 7 7.73 23.27 -2.37
N ARG A 8 7.73 23.33 -1.03
CA ARG A 8 6.80 22.57 -0.18
C ARG A 8 5.37 23.13 -0.12
N ASN A 9 5.17 24.42 -0.42
CA ASN A 9 3.84 25.05 -0.37
C ASN A 9 3.03 24.92 -1.68
N LYS A 10 3.65 24.59 -2.83
CA LYS A 10 2.95 24.42 -4.12
C LYS A 10 2.12 23.13 -4.19
N ILE A 11 2.55 22.07 -3.50
CA ILE A 11 1.86 20.77 -3.49
C ILE A 11 0.61 20.82 -2.61
N ARG A 12 0.64 21.61 -1.53
CA ARG A 12 -0.51 21.82 -0.65
C ARG A 12 -1.64 22.57 -1.37
N PHE A 13 -1.32 23.55 -2.21
CA PHE A 13 -2.31 24.36 -2.96
C PHE A 13 -3.06 23.59 -4.06
N GLY A 14 -2.42 22.64 -4.74
CA GLY A 14 -3.06 21.88 -5.83
C GLY A 14 -4.14 20.90 -5.35
N ILE A 15 -4.04 20.41 -4.11
CA ILE A 15 -4.96 19.41 -3.53
C ILE A 15 -6.28 20.06 -3.07
N ILE A 16 -6.23 21.32 -2.67
CA ILE A 16 -7.38 22.09 -2.15
C ILE A 16 -8.32 22.49 -3.28
N LEU A 17 -7.76 22.83 -4.45
CA LEU A 17 -8.52 23.03 -5.69
C LEU A 17 -9.31 21.77 -6.10
N THR A 18 -8.77 20.57 -5.87
CA THR A 18 -9.45 19.30 -6.18
C THR A 18 -10.63 19.04 -5.24
N ILE A 19 -10.50 19.37 -3.95
CA ILE A 19 -11.58 19.22 -2.95
C ILE A 19 -12.72 20.23 -3.21
N CYS A 20 -12.36 21.49 -3.48
CA CYS A 20 -13.31 22.54 -3.89
C CYS A 20 -14.07 22.14 -5.18
N SER A 21 -13.41 21.47 -6.13
CA SER A 21 -14.02 20.99 -7.39
C SER A 21 -14.96 19.79 -7.17
N PHE A 22 -14.64 18.92 -6.21
CA PHE A 22 -15.45 17.73 -5.88
C PHE A 22 -16.77 18.09 -5.20
N LEU A 23 -16.78 19.13 -4.36
CA LEU A 23 -17.99 19.66 -3.71
C LEU A 23 -18.95 20.34 -4.70
N LEU A 24 -18.41 20.99 -5.74
CA LEU A 24 -19.17 21.62 -6.83
C LEU A 24 -19.88 20.56 -7.72
N VAL A 25 -19.24 19.41 -7.95
CA VAL A 25 -19.80 18.31 -8.75
C VAL A 25 -20.95 17.60 -8.01
N LEU A 26 -20.87 17.46 -6.69
CA LEU A 26 -21.92 16.84 -5.88
C LEU A 26 -23.21 17.67 -5.84
N THR A 27 -23.13 19.00 -5.98
CA THR A 27 -24.30 19.91 -6.00
C THR A 27 -25.03 19.92 -7.35
N VAL A 28 -24.29 19.75 -8.45
CA VAL A 28 -24.90 19.59 -9.79
C VAL A 28 -25.64 18.25 -9.90
N ILE A 29 -25.10 17.18 -9.29
CA ILE A 29 -25.73 15.86 -9.27
C ILE A 29 -27.00 15.84 -8.38
N SER A 30 -27.03 16.60 -7.28
CA SER A 30 -28.24 16.67 -6.43
C SER A 30 -29.36 17.51 -7.03
N SER A 31 -29.04 18.49 -7.88
CA SER A 31 -30.02 19.34 -8.58
C SER A 31 -30.71 18.63 -9.75
N ILE A 32 -30.10 17.60 -10.33
CA ILE A 32 -30.65 16.81 -11.47
C ILE A 32 -31.63 15.71 -10.99
N LYS A 33 -31.60 15.31 -9.71
CA LYS A 33 -32.40 14.19 -9.18
C LYS A 33 -33.79 14.55 -8.62
N ARG A 34 -34.27 15.78 -8.80
CA ARG A 34 -35.65 16.17 -8.45
C ARG A 34 -36.54 16.14 -9.70
N GLY A 35 -37.04 14.95 -10.04
CA GLY A 35 -38.05 14.79 -11.09
C GLY A 35 -38.57 13.36 -11.22
N THR A 36 -39.78 13.13 -10.68
CA THR A 36 -40.78 12.09 -11.07
C THR A 36 -40.40 10.60 -10.92
N SER A 37 -41.27 9.61 -10.67
CA SER A 37 -42.58 9.45 -10.01
C SER A 37 -42.84 7.93 -9.91
N VAL A 38 -43.64 7.55 -8.91
CA VAL A 38 -44.23 6.26 -8.52
C VAL A 38 -44.50 5.23 -9.65
N LEU A 39 -44.20 3.93 -9.37
CA LEU A 39 -45.02 2.79 -9.82
C LEU A 39 -44.88 1.58 -8.88
N LYS A 40 -46.03 1.16 -8.33
CA LYS A 40 -46.26 -0.04 -7.48
C LYS A 40 -46.37 -1.29 -8.35
N TRP A 41 -45.90 -2.44 -7.85
CA TRP A 41 -46.51 -3.76 -8.11
C TRP A 41 -46.40 -4.68 -6.87
N ARG A 42 -47.56 -5.19 -6.41
CA ARG A 42 -47.80 -6.42 -5.60
C ARG A 42 -48.19 -7.51 -6.62
N THR A 43 -48.08 -8.83 -6.48
CA THR A 43 -47.93 -9.84 -5.41
C THR A 43 -47.80 -11.19 -6.14
N SER A 44 -47.15 -12.21 -5.56
CA SER A 44 -47.81 -13.50 -5.23
C SER A 44 -46.80 -14.57 -4.80
N ASN A 45 -47.15 -15.24 -3.69
CA ASN A 45 -46.55 -16.47 -3.17
C ASN A 45 -46.59 -17.61 -4.20
N THR A 46 -45.63 -18.54 -4.11
CA THR A 46 -45.85 -19.98 -3.91
C THR A 46 -44.51 -20.72 -3.76
N LEU A 47 -44.37 -21.45 -2.64
CA LEU A 47 -43.49 -22.62 -2.47
C LEU A 47 -44.05 -23.81 -3.28
N PRO A 48 -43.21 -24.81 -3.64
CA PRO A 48 -43.24 -26.06 -2.86
C PRO A 48 -41.88 -26.77 -2.65
N LEU A 49 -41.97 -27.78 -1.79
CA LEU A 49 -40.97 -28.64 -1.13
C LEU A 49 -40.19 -29.63 -2.02
N LYS A 50 -39.04 -30.07 -1.46
CA LYS A 50 -38.36 -31.40 -1.51
C LYS A 50 -37.91 -31.88 -2.90
N GLN A 51 -36.80 -32.59 -3.12
CA GLN A 51 -36.06 -33.61 -2.37
C GLN A 51 -34.77 -33.86 -3.17
N ASP A 52 -33.65 -34.26 -2.55
CA ASP A 52 -32.79 -35.34 -3.08
C ASP A 52 -31.67 -35.73 -2.10
N ILE A 53 -31.35 -37.02 -2.13
CA ILE A 53 -30.66 -37.81 -1.11
C ILE A 53 -29.30 -38.32 -1.64
N PHE A 54 -28.35 -38.54 -0.70
CA PHE A 54 -27.06 -39.27 -0.77
C PHE A 54 -25.92 -38.58 -1.56
N ASN A 55 -24.63 -38.56 -1.18
CA ASN A 55 -23.79 -39.60 -0.59
C ASN A 55 -22.41 -39.01 -0.17
N ASN A 56 -21.59 -39.83 0.49
CA ASN A 56 -20.15 -39.64 0.83
C ASN A 56 -19.81 -39.02 2.20
N GLY A 57 -20.07 -39.78 3.26
CA GLY A 57 -19.09 -39.99 4.34
C GLY A 57 -18.47 -38.76 5.02
N ARG A 58 -19.21 -37.65 5.15
CA ARG A 58 -18.82 -36.50 5.96
C ARG A 58 -19.79 -36.39 7.13
N GLU A 59 -19.25 -36.20 8.34
CA GLU A 59 -20.05 -35.81 9.51
C GLU A 59 -21.00 -34.68 9.12
N ILE A 60 -22.30 -34.96 9.20
CA ILE A 60 -23.32 -33.92 9.10
C ILE A 60 -23.35 -33.26 10.47
N LYS A 61 -22.67 -32.11 10.60
CA LYS A 61 -22.99 -31.17 11.68
C LYS A 61 -24.39 -30.63 11.42
N ILE A 62 -25.37 -31.15 12.16
CA ILE A 62 -26.73 -30.61 12.19
C ILE A 62 -26.64 -29.27 12.93
N PHE A 63 -26.59 -28.16 12.19
CA PHE A 63 -26.70 -26.84 12.76
C PHE A 63 -28.19 -26.56 13.00
N PHE A 64 -28.60 -26.45 14.26
CA PHE A 64 -29.91 -25.88 14.57
C PHE A 64 -29.89 -24.41 14.14
N GLU A 65 -30.78 -24.01 13.23
CA GLU A 65 -30.89 -22.61 12.80
C GLU A 65 -31.24 -21.73 14.02
N LYS A 66 -30.26 -20.97 14.52
CA LYS A 66 -30.47 -20.01 15.61
C LYS A 66 -31.00 -18.71 15.00
N THR A 67 -32.29 -18.42 15.21
CA THR A 67 -32.90 -17.13 14.85
C THR A 67 -32.88 -16.18 16.04
N LEU A 68 -32.54 -14.91 15.82
CA LEU A 68 -32.51 -13.88 16.87
C LEU A 68 -33.88 -13.22 17.07
N PRO A 69 -34.29 -12.89 18.31
CA PRO A 69 -35.51 -12.13 18.55
C PRO A 69 -35.30 -10.65 18.15
N PRO A 70 -36.13 -10.08 17.26
CA PRO A 70 -36.09 -8.66 16.92
C PRO A 70 -36.92 -7.81 17.93
N PRO A 71 -36.65 -6.50 18.07
CA PRO A 71 -35.61 -5.75 17.39
C PRO A 71 -34.25 -5.76 18.11
N GLY A 72 -33.15 -5.79 17.36
CA GLY A 72 -31.79 -5.84 17.92
C GLY A 72 -30.80 -4.87 17.25
N ILE A 73 -29.68 -4.62 17.93
CA ILE A 73 -28.48 -3.99 17.35
C ILE A 73 -27.43 -5.09 17.19
N LEU A 74 -26.82 -5.18 16.02
CA LEU A 74 -25.74 -6.11 15.74
C LEU A 74 -24.41 -5.35 15.68
N VAL A 75 -23.39 -5.90 16.33
CA VAL A 75 -22.01 -5.41 16.20
C VAL A 75 -21.09 -6.51 15.68
N ARG A 76 -20.59 -6.31 14.45
CA ARG A 76 -19.47 -7.06 13.88
C ARG A 76 -18.24 -6.18 13.91
N THR A 77 -17.33 -6.45 14.82
CA THR A 77 -16.12 -5.64 14.92
C THR A 77 -15.11 -6.04 13.85
N LYS A 78 -14.41 -5.03 13.32
CA LYS A 78 -13.28 -5.21 12.41
C LYS A 78 -12.10 -4.30 12.75
N GLY A 79 -10.91 -4.66 12.24
CA GLY A 79 -9.68 -3.89 12.46
C GLY A 79 -9.01 -4.20 13.81
N GLY A 80 -8.00 -3.40 14.17
CA GLY A 80 -7.27 -3.58 15.44
C GLY A 80 -8.09 -3.20 16.67
N ILE A 81 -7.60 -3.55 17.86
CA ILE A 81 -8.24 -3.37 19.18
C ILE A 81 -8.97 -2.01 19.31
N GLY A 82 -8.28 -0.91 19.00
CA GLY A 82 -8.88 0.43 19.12
C GLY A 82 -10.11 0.66 18.23
N ASN A 83 -10.14 0.09 17.02
CA ASN A 83 -11.32 0.19 16.15
C ASN A 83 -12.46 -0.68 16.67
N GLN A 84 -12.17 -1.86 17.23
CA GLN A 84 -13.19 -2.74 17.81
C GLN A 84 -13.88 -2.07 19.00
N LEU A 85 -13.11 -1.40 19.86
CA LEU A 85 -13.64 -0.61 20.99
C LEU A 85 -14.56 0.54 20.52
N PHE A 86 -14.19 1.27 19.46
CA PHE A 86 -15.06 2.30 18.89
C PHE A 86 -16.38 1.74 18.35
N GLN A 87 -16.32 0.66 17.56
CA GLN A 87 -17.51 0.00 17.02
C GLN A 87 -18.44 -0.50 18.14
N TYR A 88 -17.87 -1.12 19.18
CA TYR A 88 -18.66 -1.58 20.33
C TYR A 88 -19.30 -0.43 21.09
N ALA A 89 -18.54 0.63 21.42
CA ALA A 89 -19.06 1.76 22.17
C ALA A 89 -20.23 2.46 21.43
N CYS A 90 -20.10 2.60 20.11
CA CYS A 90 -21.14 3.15 19.24
C CYS A 90 -22.40 2.28 19.24
N SER A 91 -22.26 0.97 19.01
CA SER A 91 -23.40 0.04 18.99
C SER A 91 -24.06 -0.12 20.37
N TYR A 92 -23.28 -0.05 21.45
CA TYR A 92 -23.79 -0.04 22.83
C TYR A 92 -24.62 1.20 23.12
N ALA A 93 -24.14 2.38 22.78
CA ALA A 93 -24.91 3.61 22.95
C ALA A 93 -26.18 3.58 22.10
N LEU A 94 -26.11 3.10 20.86
CA LEU A 94 -27.26 2.94 19.98
C LEU A 94 -28.30 1.97 20.56
N SER A 95 -27.86 0.83 21.11
CA SER A 95 -28.76 -0.15 21.71
C SER A 95 -29.49 0.41 22.93
N LYS A 96 -28.79 1.19 23.77
CA LYS A 96 -29.36 1.86 24.93
C LYS A 96 -30.31 3.00 24.53
N ASN A 97 -29.97 3.77 23.51
CA ASN A 97 -30.82 4.86 23.00
C ASN A 97 -32.12 4.34 22.38
N LEU A 98 -32.10 3.18 21.73
CA LEU A 98 -33.27 2.58 21.09
C LEU A 98 -33.97 1.53 21.96
N ASN A 99 -33.46 1.27 23.16
CA ASN A 99 -33.91 0.20 24.07
C ASN A 99 -33.99 -1.18 23.37
N ARG A 100 -32.88 -1.58 22.73
CA ARG A 100 -32.75 -2.83 21.96
C ARG A 100 -31.66 -3.72 22.53
N THR A 101 -31.79 -5.02 22.32
CA THR A 101 -30.74 -5.98 22.67
C THR A 101 -29.51 -5.77 21.76
N LEU A 102 -28.32 -5.68 22.34
CA LEU A 102 -27.05 -5.67 21.61
C LEU A 102 -26.57 -7.11 21.40
N TYR A 103 -26.45 -7.53 20.16
CA TYR A 103 -25.87 -8.80 19.73
C TYR A 103 -24.44 -8.59 19.26
N THR A 104 -23.49 -9.31 19.87
CA THR A 104 -22.07 -9.23 19.53
C THR A 104 -21.66 -10.41 18.69
N TRP A 105 -21.11 -10.14 17.50
CA TRP A 105 -20.53 -11.18 16.67
C TRP A 105 -19.23 -11.68 17.29
N TYR A 106 -19.17 -12.98 17.58
CA TYR A 106 -18.02 -13.62 18.22
C TYR A 106 -17.65 -14.86 17.43
N ASN A 107 -16.44 -14.85 16.87
CA ASN A 107 -15.81 -16.06 16.34
C ASN A 107 -14.70 -16.46 17.33
N PRO A 108 -14.89 -17.51 18.15
CA PRO A 108 -13.87 -17.95 19.08
C PRO A 108 -12.62 -18.38 18.31
N PRO A 109 -11.42 -17.91 18.70
CA PRO A 109 -10.19 -18.39 18.09
C PRO A 109 -9.91 -19.83 18.51
N ILE A 110 -9.20 -20.55 17.64
CA ILE A 110 -8.91 -21.99 17.74
C ILE A 110 -8.08 -22.33 18.99
N ASP A 111 -7.29 -21.38 19.50
CA ASP A 111 -6.54 -21.49 20.74
C ASP A 111 -6.44 -20.11 21.43
N SER A 112 -7.01 -19.97 22.63
CA SER A 112 -6.97 -18.73 23.42
C SER A 112 -5.62 -18.49 24.10
N ALA A 113 -4.81 -19.53 24.31
CA ALA A 113 -3.54 -19.44 25.03
C ALA A 113 -2.38 -18.92 24.17
N THR A 114 -2.52 -18.96 22.84
CA THR A 114 -1.45 -18.58 21.88
C THR A 114 -1.78 -17.35 21.03
N ARG A 115 -2.84 -16.59 21.37
CA ARG A 115 -3.25 -15.40 20.59
C ARG A 115 -2.12 -14.39 20.47
N GLN A 116 -1.69 -14.15 19.24
CA GLN A 116 -0.79 -13.04 18.91
C GLN A 116 -1.51 -12.05 18.01
N PHE A 117 -1.74 -10.84 18.53
CA PHE A 117 -2.26 -9.71 17.76
C PHE A 117 -1.19 -9.18 16.81
N GLN A 118 -0.89 -9.95 15.76
CA GLN A 118 0.01 -9.53 14.69
C GLN A 118 -0.71 -8.56 13.74
N PRO A 119 0.01 -7.66 13.04
CA PRO A 119 -0.58 -6.70 12.11
C PRO A 119 -1.51 -7.34 11.04
N GLU A 120 -1.16 -8.56 10.62
CA GLU A 120 -1.89 -9.42 9.68
C GLU A 120 -3.08 -10.18 10.28
N ASN A 121 -3.15 -10.34 11.61
CA ASN A 121 -4.19 -11.12 12.28
C ASN A 121 -5.04 -10.22 13.21
N ARG A 122 -6.16 -9.72 12.67
CA ARG A 122 -7.10 -8.81 13.36
C ARG A 122 -8.16 -9.59 14.13
N GLU A 123 -7.72 -10.46 15.03
CA GLU A 123 -8.59 -11.29 15.86
C GLU A 123 -9.51 -10.46 16.76
N PHE A 124 -10.62 -11.07 17.18
CA PHE A 124 -11.54 -10.49 18.15
C PHE A 124 -10.83 -10.26 19.49
N ALA A 125 -10.91 -9.03 20.01
CA ALA A 125 -10.16 -8.62 21.19
C ALA A 125 -11.03 -8.11 22.35
N LEU A 126 -12.36 -8.00 22.16
CA LEU A 126 -13.24 -7.44 23.17
C LEU A 126 -13.36 -8.32 24.43
N ASP A 127 -13.04 -9.60 24.32
CA ASP A 127 -13.04 -10.57 25.43
C ASP A 127 -11.91 -10.35 26.45
N TYR A 128 -10.91 -9.53 26.11
CA TYR A 128 -9.89 -9.07 27.06
C TYR A 128 -10.40 -8.00 28.03
N PHE A 129 -11.58 -7.43 27.78
CA PHE A 129 -12.14 -6.32 28.54
C PHE A 129 -13.34 -6.77 29.38
N ASN A 130 -13.74 -5.96 30.36
CA ASN A 130 -14.94 -6.16 31.19
C ASN A 130 -16.27 -5.92 30.43
N ILE A 131 -16.29 -6.27 29.14
CA ILE A 131 -17.45 -6.17 28.28
C ILE A 131 -18.38 -7.36 28.58
N PRO A 132 -19.68 -7.14 28.83
CA PRO A 132 -20.66 -8.21 28.94
C PRO A 132 -20.90 -8.82 27.55
N ILE A 133 -20.62 -10.11 27.40
CA ILE A 133 -20.74 -10.87 26.15
C ILE A 133 -21.88 -11.89 26.32
N ASP A 134 -23.07 -11.40 26.67
CA ASP A 134 -24.22 -12.27 27.01
C ASP A 134 -25.00 -12.71 25.77
N ASN A 135 -25.04 -11.85 24.74
CA ASN A 135 -25.83 -12.04 23.52
C ASN A 135 -24.92 -12.27 22.31
N VAL A 136 -24.34 -13.47 22.24
CA VAL A 136 -23.39 -13.84 21.19
C VAL A 136 -24.06 -14.42 19.96
N VAL A 137 -23.56 -13.99 18.80
CA VAL A 137 -23.94 -14.49 17.48
C VAL A 137 -22.69 -14.86 16.67
N ASP A 138 -22.84 -15.83 15.77
CA ASP A 138 -21.74 -16.37 14.96
C ASP A 138 -22.23 -16.66 13.54
N GLU A 139 -21.35 -17.22 12.71
CA GLU A 139 -21.60 -17.57 11.30
C GLU A 139 -22.78 -18.53 11.07
N THR A 140 -23.26 -19.21 12.11
CA THR A 140 -24.42 -20.12 12.03
C THR A 140 -25.75 -19.42 12.32
N THR A 141 -25.72 -18.15 12.75
CA THR A 141 -26.90 -17.37 13.13
C THR A 141 -27.55 -16.69 11.92
N ILE A 142 -28.83 -16.96 11.66
CA ILE A 142 -29.59 -16.35 10.56
C ILE A 142 -30.20 -15.02 11.00
N ILE A 143 -29.85 -13.94 10.29
CA ILE A 143 -30.32 -12.57 10.57
C ILE A 143 -31.19 -12.09 9.42
N ARG A 144 -32.47 -11.78 9.71
CA ARG A 144 -33.44 -11.27 8.72
C ARG A 144 -33.86 -9.84 9.08
N GLY A 145 -34.06 -8.98 8.08
CA GLY A 145 -34.48 -7.59 8.30
C GLY A 145 -33.36 -6.69 8.86
N LEU A 146 -32.11 -6.93 8.44
CA LEU A 146 -30.95 -6.14 8.81
C LEU A 146 -30.81 -4.89 7.95
N THR A 147 -30.71 -3.73 8.60
CA THR A 147 -30.42 -2.44 7.96
C THR A 147 -29.07 -1.92 8.44
N THR A 148 -28.22 -1.50 7.50
CA THR A 148 -26.89 -0.94 7.82
C THR A 148 -26.94 0.60 7.93
N LEU A 149 -26.23 1.14 8.91
CA LEU A 149 -26.18 2.56 9.25
C LEU A 149 -24.79 3.14 8.99
N SER A 150 -24.72 4.31 8.35
CA SER A 150 -23.46 5.07 8.26
C SER A 150 -23.27 5.97 9.47
N ASP A 151 -22.01 6.27 9.79
CA ASP A 151 -21.57 7.23 10.81
C ASP A 151 -22.34 8.58 10.72
N GLU A 152 -22.47 9.13 9.51
CA GLU A 152 -23.22 10.36 9.21
C GLU A 152 -24.69 10.27 9.64
N ARG A 153 -25.40 9.20 9.25
CA ARG A 153 -26.83 9.03 9.59
C ARG A 153 -27.06 8.85 11.09
N LEU A 154 -26.12 8.23 11.78
CA LEU A 154 -26.18 8.10 13.24
C LEU A 154 -26.04 9.45 13.93
N LEU A 155 -25.14 10.32 13.46
CA LEU A 155 -24.97 11.68 13.99
C LEU A 155 -26.17 12.57 13.68
N GLU A 156 -26.75 12.46 12.49
CA GLU A 156 -27.92 13.24 12.07
C GLU A 156 -29.23 12.76 12.70
N GLY A 157 -29.26 11.55 13.26
CA GLY A 157 -30.47 10.92 13.79
C GLY A 157 -31.50 10.51 12.72
N GLY A 158 -31.17 10.66 11.44
CA GLY A 158 -32.05 10.42 10.29
C GLY A 158 -31.94 9.01 9.72
N PHE A 159 -32.33 7.98 10.49
CA PHE A 159 -32.34 6.60 10.00
C PHE A 159 -33.63 5.85 10.34
N ASP A 160 -33.98 4.86 9.50
CA ASP A 160 -35.11 3.99 9.74
C ASP A 160 -34.84 3.10 10.95
N ASN A 161 -35.48 3.43 12.07
CA ASN A 161 -35.43 2.61 13.27
C ASN A 161 -36.50 1.50 13.27
N THR A 162 -37.36 1.35 12.26
CA THR A 162 -38.40 0.31 12.26
C THR A 162 -37.86 -1.06 11.85
N SER A 163 -36.66 -1.10 11.26
CA SER A 163 -35.96 -2.32 10.89
C SER A 163 -35.72 -3.26 12.08
N SER A 164 -35.87 -4.56 11.82
CA SER A 164 -35.72 -5.63 12.82
C SER A 164 -34.32 -5.68 13.42
N PHE A 165 -33.29 -5.45 12.62
CA PHE A 165 -31.92 -5.33 13.12
C PHE A 165 -31.22 -4.12 12.50
N LEU A 166 -30.36 -3.48 13.30
CA LEU A 166 -29.51 -2.39 12.85
C LEU A 166 -28.04 -2.76 13.07
N GLU A 167 -27.17 -2.43 12.12
CA GLU A 167 -25.73 -2.66 12.21
C GLU A 167 -24.95 -1.48 11.62
N LEU A 168 -23.76 -1.23 12.13
CA LEU A 168 -22.83 -0.28 11.50
C LEU A 168 -22.42 -0.79 10.12
N ARG A 169 -22.51 0.08 9.10
CA ARG A 169 -22.10 -0.25 7.74
C ARG A 169 -20.65 -0.74 7.74
N GLU A 170 -20.33 -1.62 6.77
CA GLU A 170 -19.01 -2.24 6.61
C GLU A 170 -17.83 -1.27 6.61
N ASN A 171 -17.99 0.05 6.42
CA ASN A 171 -16.91 1.05 6.50
C ASN A 171 -17.04 2.06 7.66
N GLY A 172 -18.05 1.95 8.52
CA GLY A 172 -18.24 2.81 9.69
C GLY A 172 -17.34 2.40 10.84
N TYR A 173 -16.71 3.36 11.52
CA TYR A 173 -15.85 3.10 12.68
C TYR A 173 -16.29 3.86 13.94
N CYS A 174 -17.17 4.87 13.83
CA CYS A 174 -17.63 5.68 14.96
C CYS A 174 -16.48 6.25 15.84
N GLN A 175 -15.47 6.87 15.23
CA GLN A 175 -14.25 7.31 15.95
C GLN A 175 -14.41 8.65 16.68
N SER A 176 -15.47 8.81 17.48
CA SER A 176 -15.75 10.04 18.24
C SER A 176 -16.57 9.76 19.51
N GLU A 177 -16.19 10.35 20.65
CA GLU A 177 -16.95 10.24 21.90
C GLU A 177 -18.42 10.68 21.78
N THR A 178 -18.72 11.55 20.82
CA THR A 178 -20.08 12.07 20.58
C THR A 178 -21.13 10.95 20.38
N TYR A 179 -20.74 9.76 19.94
CA TYR A 179 -21.67 8.64 19.79
C TYR A 179 -22.13 8.03 21.12
N TRP A 180 -21.32 8.10 22.19
CA TRP A 180 -21.59 7.45 23.48
C TRP A 180 -21.40 8.36 24.70
N GLU A 181 -21.34 9.68 24.51
CA GLU A 181 -21.10 10.66 25.59
C GLU A 181 -22.00 10.43 26.82
N LYS A 182 -23.29 10.14 26.60
CA LYS A 182 -24.27 9.83 27.65
C LYS A 182 -23.91 8.59 28.49
N TYR A 183 -23.19 7.64 27.91
CA TYR A 183 -22.83 6.35 28.51
C TYR A 183 -21.33 6.25 28.79
N LYS A 184 -20.62 7.38 28.82
CA LYS A 184 -19.16 7.47 28.99
C LYS A 184 -18.61 6.64 30.14
N GLU A 185 -19.19 6.76 31.32
CA GLU A 185 -18.69 6.07 32.51
C GLU A 185 -18.97 4.56 32.47
N GLU A 186 -20.11 4.14 31.89
CA GLU A 186 -20.39 2.72 31.59
C GLU A 186 -19.36 2.15 30.60
N ILE A 187 -19.07 2.87 29.51
CA ILE A 187 -18.07 2.49 28.50
C ILE A 187 -16.67 2.38 29.11
N LYS A 188 -16.23 3.37 29.89
CA LYS A 188 -14.92 3.32 30.57
C LYS A 188 -14.80 2.17 31.53
N SER A 189 -15.87 1.83 32.25
CA SER A 189 -15.91 0.70 33.17
C SER A 189 -15.80 -0.63 32.41
N MET A 190 -16.60 -0.82 31.36
CA MET A 190 -16.54 -2.02 30.52
C MET A 190 -15.21 -2.19 29.81
N PHE A 191 -14.53 -1.09 29.45
CA PHE A 191 -13.27 -1.13 28.71
C PHE A 191 -12.03 -1.20 29.62
N GLN A 192 -12.22 -1.40 30.93
CA GLN A 192 -11.11 -1.86 31.77
C GLN A 192 -10.71 -3.29 31.38
N LEU A 193 -9.40 -3.57 31.37
CA LEU A 193 -8.88 -4.89 31.05
C LEU A 193 -9.10 -5.89 32.19
N ARG A 194 -9.37 -7.15 31.83
CA ARG A 194 -9.43 -8.28 32.76
C ARG A 194 -8.03 -8.66 33.20
N THR A 195 -7.80 -8.74 34.51
CA THR A 195 -6.49 -9.10 35.07
C THR A 195 -6.04 -10.50 34.69
N GLU A 196 -7.00 -11.41 34.48
CA GLU A 196 -6.79 -12.80 34.06
C GLU A 196 -6.23 -12.89 32.64
N ALA A 197 -6.42 -11.83 31.84
CA ALA A 197 -5.98 -11.76 30.46
C ALA A 197 -4.53 -11.22 30.33
N LEU A 198 -3.86 -10.96 31.46
CA LEU A 198 -2.54 -10.35 31.54
C LEU A 198 -1.54 -11.27 32.27
N ASN A 199 -0.29 -11.30 31.79
CA ASN A 199 0.81 -11.90 32.54
C ASN A 199 1.40 -10.89 33.54
N LEU A 200 0.68 -10.63 34.64
CA LEU A 200 1.10 -9.65 35.65
C LEU A 200 2.52 -9.87 36.21
N PRO A 201 2.99 -11.11 36.50
CA PRO A 201 4.36 -11.34 36.94
C PRO A 201 5.41 -10.78 35.95
N LYS A 202 5.19 -10.96 34.64
CA LYS A 202 6.06 -10.42 33.59
C LYS A 202 6.04 -8.90 33.53
N LEU A 203 4.92 -8.27 33.84
CA LEU A 203 4.76 -6.81 33.79
C LEU A 203 5.19 -6.10 35.07
N LYS A 204 5.48 -6.85 36.14
CA LYS A 204 5.72 -6.30 37.49
C LYS A 204 6.76 -5.18 37.53
N GLU A 205 7.87 -5.32 36.81
CA GLU A 205 8.91 -4.29 36.77
C GLU A 205 8.42 -3.01 36.10
N TYR A 206 7.76 -3.11 34.94
CA TYR A 206 7.19 -1.96 34.26
C TYR A 206 6.12 -1.28 35.11
N ILE A 207 5.22 -2.04 35.72
CA ILE A 207 4.18 -1.51 36.62
C ILE A 207 4.85 -0.74 37.76
N ASN A 208 5.84 -1.33 38.44
CA ASN A 208 6.54 -0.68 39.54
C ASN A 208 7.25 0.61 39.13
N ARG A 209 7.89 0.64 37.95
CA ARG A 209 8.52 1.86 37.44
C ARG A 209 7.50 2.93 37.06
N ILE A 210 6.38 2.53 36.45
CA ILE A 210 5.31 3.43 36.04
C ILE A 210 4.64 4.08 37.25
N THR A 211 4.35 3.31 38.30
CA THR A 211 3.66 3.81 39.51
C THR A 211 4.55 4.72 40.36
N ASN A 212 5.87 4.45 40.41
CA ASN A 212 6.82 5.21 41.23
C ASN A 212 7.53 6.36 40.49
N SER A 213 7.10 6.70 39.27
CA SER A 213 7.69 7.80 38.51
C SER A 213 6.65 8.78 37.97
N GLU A 214 7.10 9.94 37.50
CA GLU A 214 6.26 10.83 36.70
C GLU A 214 6.13 10.28 35.27
N SER A 215 5.33 9.22 35.13
CA SER A 215 5.31 8.36 33.95
C SER A 215 4.50 8.95 32.79
N VAL A 216 5.14 8.98 31.61
CA VAL A 216 4.51 9.43 30.36
C VAL A 216 4.55 8.30 29.33
N ALA A 217 3.39 7.77 28.95
CA ALA A 217 3.29 6.85 27.82
C ALA A 217 3.50 7.61 26.51
N VAL A 218 4.43 7.17 25.66
CA VAL A 218 4.72 7.75 24.35
C VAL A 218 4.48 6.69 23.28
N HIS A 219 3.37 6.82 22.56
CA HIS A 219 3.09 5.90 21.45
C HIS A 219 3.69 6.42 20.14
N VAL A 220 4.41 5.55 19.45
CA VAL A 220 5.06 5.81 18.16
C VAL A 220 4.63 4.72 17.18
N ARG A 221 3.54 4.97 16.46
CA ARG A 221 3.07 4.08 15.39
C ARG A 221 3.91 4.30 14.13
N ARG A 222 4.53 3.23 13.61
CA ARG A 222 5.53 3.16 12.54
C ARG A 222 5.50 1.86 11.71
N GLY A 223 4.92 0.79 12.21
CA GLY A 223 4.92 -0.56 11.63
C GLY A 223 4.02 -0.70 10.39
N ASP A 224 2.84 -0.06 10.39
CA ASP A 224 2.02 0.07 9.18
C ASP A 224 2.69 0.97 8.11
N PHE A 225 3.82 1.61 8.43
CA PHE A 225 4.48 2.65 7.61
C PHE A 225 5.63 2.13 6.73
N THR A 226 5.71 0.82 6.56
CA THR A 226 6.38 0.20 5.40
C THR A 226 5.46 0.17 4.16
N ASN A 227 4.16 0.46 4.32
CA ASN A 227 3.20 0.64 3.23
C ASN A 227 2.96 2.14 2.91
N PRO A 228 3.34 2.65 1.73
CA PRO A 228 3.15 4.05 1.33
C PRO A 228 1.68 4.49 1.16
N GLU A 229 0.73 3.58 1.03
CA GLU A 229 -0.70 3.91 0.89
C GLU A 229 -1.29 4.54 2.17
N ILE A 230 -0.75 4.18 3.35
CA ILE A 230 -1.20 4.65 4.67
C ILE A 230 -0.47 5.95 5.09
N GLN A 231 0.73 6.21 4.53
CA GLN A 231 1.54 7.40 4.85
C GLN A 231 0.90 8.75 4.48
N ASN A 232 -0.07 8.77 3.56
CA ASN A 232 -0.64 10.03 3.07
C ASN A 232 -1.80 10.57 3.90
N PHE A 233 -2.39 9.73 4.76
CA PHE A 233 -3.59 10.08 5.51
C PHE A 233 -3.39 10.05 7.03
N TYR A 234 -2.44 9.25 7.56
CA TYR A 234 -2.28 9.02 9.00
C TYR A 234 -0.83 9.17 9.51
N PHE A 235 0.06 9.83 8.76
CA PHE A 235 1.47 9.98 9.15
C PHE A 235 1.70 11.10 10.17
N VAL A 236 2.03 10.67 11.39
CA VAL A 236 2.54 11.55 12.44
C VAL A 236 4.07 11.51 12.45
N PRO A 237 4.76 12.59 12.01
CA PRO A 237 6.22 12.60 11.93
C PRO A 237 6.85 12.53 13.31
N ILE A 238 8.07 11.98 13.44
CA ILE A 238 8.79 11.91 14.72
C ILE A 238 8.97 13.28 15.40
N SER A 239 8.91 14.37 14.64
CA SER A 239 8.92 15.73 15.16
C SER A 239 7.72 16.03 16.07
N TYR A 240 6.58 15.37 15.84
CA TYR A 240 5.42 15.44 16.75
C TYR A 240 5.80 14.91 18.12
N GLN A 241 6.32 13.68 18.23
CA GLN A 241 6.71 13.09 19.51
C GLN A 241 7.73 13.97 20.22
N ARG A 242 8.71 14.51 19.49
CA ARG A 242 9.74 15.41 20.06
C ARG A 242 9.12 16.71 20.58
N ASN A 243 8.17 17.28 19.86
CA ASN A 243 7.48 18.49 20.28
C ASN A 243 6.51 18.23 21.44
N ALA A 244 5.83 17.08 21.43
CA ALA A 244 4.96 16.64 22.51
C ALA A 244 5.75 16.40 23.80
N ILE A 245 6.90 15.72 23.72
CA ILE A 245 7.83 15.55 24.85
C ILE A 245 8.24 16.91 25.42
N ARG A 246 8.64 17.87 24.57
CA ARG A 246 8.98 19.22 25.05
C ARG A 246 7.80 19.92 25.72
N LYS A 247 6.61 19.84 25.13
CA LYS A 247 5.39 20.45 25.66
C LYS A 247 4.99 19.87 27.01
N ILE A 248 5.03 18.53 27.15
CA ILE A 248 4.65 17.88 28.40
C ILE A 248 5.65 18.17 29.50
N VAL A 249 6.96 18.12 29.20
CA VAL A 249 8.02 18.50 30.15
C VAL A 249 7.79 19.91 30.66
N HIS A 250 7.58 20.86 29.76
CA HIS A 250 7.35 22.25 30.14
C HIS A 250 6.05 22.44 30.96
N SER A 251 5.00 21.68 30.67
CA SER A 251 3.77 21.69 31.46
C SER A 251 3.96 21.10 32.86
N LEU A 252 4.79 20.06 32.97
CA LEU A 252 5.11 19.37 34.22
C LEU A 252 6.02 20.22 35.12
N GLU A 253 7.05 20.81 34.54
CA GLU A 253 7.92 21.79 35.21
C GLU A 253 7.11 22.95 35.82
N ARG A 254 6.12 23.47 35.08
CA ARG A 254 5.22 24.53 35.59
C ARG A 254 4.31 24.07 36.72
N ARG A 255 4.00 22.78 36.82
CA ARG A 255 3.24 22.19 37.93
C ARG A 255 4.12 21.84 39.13
N GLY A 256 5.44 22.06 39.04
CA GLY A 256 6.38 21.70 40.11
C GLY A 256 6.55 20.20 40.30
N THR A 257 6.27 19.39 39.28
CA THR A 257 6.39 17.92 39.37
C THR A 257 7.84 17.46 39.18
N SER A 258 8.10 16.21 39.54
CA SER A 258 9.40 15.56 39.28
C SER A 258 9.63 15.38 37.76
N LYS A 259 10.90 15.11 37.39
CA LYS A 259 11.27 14.88 35.99
C LYS A 259 10.54 13.65 35.44
N PRO A 260 9.96 13.74 34.23
CA PRO A 260 9.21 12.63 33.66
C PRO A 260 10.10 11.48 33.21
N VAL A 261 9.57 10.27 33.34
CA VAL A 261 10.11 9.04 32.74
C VAL A 261 9.22 8.66 31.56
N PHE A 262 9.83 8.55 30.37
CA PHE A 262 9.09 8.26 29.14
C PHE A 262 9.07 6.77 28.84
N PHE A 263 7.87 6.16 28.84
CA PHE A 263 7.67 4.78 28.45
C PHE A 263 7.25 4.74 26.98
N VAL A 264 8.13 4.27 26.10
CA VAL A 264 7.95 4.32 24.64
C VAL A 264 7.39 2.99 24.13
N PHE A 265 6.25 3.08 23.46
CA PHE A 265 5.54 1.98 22.83
C PHE A 265 5.58 2.16 21.31
N SER A 266 6.06 1.18 20.57
CA SER A 266 6.22 1.26 19.11
C SER A 266 6.23 -0.11 18.46
N ASP A 267 5.54 -0.21 17.33
CA ASP A 267 5.60 -1.31 16.37
C ASP A 267 6.89 -1.31 15.52
N ASP A 268 7.76 -0.30 15.65
CA ASP A 268 9.14 -0.24 15.14
C ASP A 268 10.06 0.33 16.23
N ILE A 269 10.31 -0.46 17.28
CA ILE A 269 11.07 0.03 18.43
C ILE A 269 12.52 0.40 18.06
N TRP A 270 13.15 -0.36 17.17
CA TRP A 270 14.53 -0.11 16.71
C TRP A 270 14.64 1.21 15.95
N GLY A 271 13.74 1.46 15.01
CA GLY A 271 13.72 2.72 14.29
C GLY A 271 13.34 3.90 15.19
N THR A 272 12.48 3.69 16.17
CA THR A 272 12.07 4.71 17.14
C THR A 272 13.21 5.09 18.08
N SER A 273 13.91 4.10 18.65
CA SER A 273 15.02 4.35 19.57
C SER A 273 16.14 5.12 18.89
N PHE A 274 16.50 4.77 17.66
CA PHE A 274 17.51 5.52 16.88
C PHE A 274 17.14 7.01 16.73
N LYS A 275 15.85 7.34 16.51
CA LYS A 275 15.39 8.72 16.30
C LYS A 275 15.14 9.52 17.58
N LEU A 276 15.05 8.85 18.73
CA LEU A 276 14.90 9.49 20.05
C LEU A 276 16.19 9.46 20.87
N ARG A 277 17.25 8.79 20.38
CA ARG A 277 18.54 8.61 21.06
C ARG A 277 19.16 9.89 21.64
N ASP A 278 19.02 11.03 20.97
CA ASP A 278 19.57 12.28 21.48
C ASP A 278 18.82 12.81 22.73
N LEU A 279 17.57 12.40 22.94
CA LEU A 279 16.78 12.73 24.13
C LEU A 279 17.14 11.88 25.35
N GLU A 280 17.72 10.69 25.16
CA GLU A 280 18.15 9.80 26.25
C GLU A 280 19.23 10.43 27.14
N ARG A 281 19.98 11.42 26.61
CA ARG A 281 20.94 12.19 27.41
C ARG A 281 20.28 13.15 28.38
N LYS A 282 19.01 13.50 28.16
CA LYS A 282 18.29 14.53 28.92
C LYS A 282 17.15 13.96 29.78
N TYR A 283 16.55 12.86 29.32
CA TYR A 283 15.40 12.25 29.97
C TYR A 283 15.61 10.74 30.08
N GLU A 284 15.04 10.14 31.12
CA GLU A 284 14.94 8.70 31.22
C GLU A 284 13.89 8.20 30.21
N ILE A 285 14.32 7.32 29.31
CA ILE A 285 13.46 6.71 28.28
C ILE A 285 13.53 5.20 28.44
N VAL A 286 12.36 4.59 28.61
CA VAL A 286 12.16 3.15 28.76
C VAL A 286 11.44 2.65 27.52
N TYR A 287 12.13 1.90 26.68
CA TYR A 287 11.51 1.24 25.53
C TYR A 287 10.80 -0.04 26.00
N VAL A 288 9.48 -0.06 25.91
CA VAL A 288 8.66 -1.18 26.41
C VAL A 288 8.49 -2.24 25.33
N SER A 289 8.14 -1.82 24.10
CA SER A 289 7.96 -2.75 22.98
C SER A 289 9.27 -3.44 22.60
N GLY A 290 9.21 -4.73 22.23
CA GLY A 290 10.40 -5.54 21.90
C GLY A 290 10.99 -6.35 23.06
N SER A 291 10.45 -6.20 24.28
CA SER A 291 10.76 -7.04 25.46
C SER A 291 9.93 -8.35 25.54
N GLY A 292 9.22 -8.68 24.45
CA GLY A 292 8.29 -9.81 24.39
C GLY A 292 6.89 -9.51 24.91
N THR A 293 6.55 -8.26 25.23
CA THR A 293 5.19 -7.80 25.59
C THR A 293 4.18 -8.00 24.47
N THR A 294 2.94 -8.37 24.81
CA THR A 294 1.83 -8.43 23.84
C THR A 294 1.18 -7.07 23.65
N SER A 295 0.41 -6.89 22.56
CA SER A 295 -0.32 -5.62 22.32
C SER A 295 -1.30 -5.28 23.45
N ILE A 296 -1.94 -6.28 24.08
CA ILE A 296 -2.85 -6.06 25.21
C ILE A 296 -2.07 -5.67 26.47
N GLU A 297 -0.92 -6.29 26.72
CA GLU A 297 -0.03 -5.90 27.83
C GLU A 297 0.50 -4.47 27.67
N GLU A 298 0.90 -4.07 26.45
CA GLU A 298 1.31 -2.70 26.16
C GLU A 298 0.16 -1.70 26.34
N PHE A 299 -1.05 -2.05 25.87
CA PHE A 299 -2.24 -1.24 26.08
C PHE A 299 -2.48 -1.00 27.59
N TYR A 300 -2.41 -2.05 28.40
CA TYR A 300 -2.53 -1.96 29.86
C TYR A 300 -1.48 -1.04 30.49
N LEU A 301 -0.21 -1.20 30.15
CA LEU A 301 0.85 -0.32 30.68
C LEU A 301 0.64 1.15 30.30
N MET A 302 0.10 1.43 29.11
CA MET A 302 -0.24 2.78 28.69
C MET A 302 -1.39 3.41 29.52
N THR A 303 -2.35 2.61 29.99
CA THR A 303 -3.44 3.12 30.86
C THR A 303 -2.99 3.39 32.29
N LEU A 304 -1.91 2.76 32.73
CA LEU A 304 -1.31 2.95 34.06
C LEU A 304 -0.39 4.17 34.15
N CYS A 305 0.16 4.64 33.03
CA CYS A 305 1.01 5.83 33.01
C CYS A 305 0.24 7.06 33.51
N LYS A 306 0.90 8.00 34.19
CA LYS A 306 0.23 9.22 34.66
C LYS A 306 -0.24 10.10 33.51
N HIS A 307 0.49 10.10 32.39
CA HIS A 307 0.22 10.95 31.22
C HIS A 307 0.40 10.19 29.90
N ASN A 308 -0.15 10.74 28.81
CA ASN A 308 -0.09 10.09 27.49
C ASN A 308 0.26 11.08 26.37
N ILE A 309 1.16 10.66 25.48
CA ILE A 309 1.44 11.27 24.18
C ILE A 309 0.95 10.30 23.12
N VAL A 310 -0.10 10.69 22.39
CA VAL A 310 -0.81 9.82 21.45
C VAL A 310 -0.73 10.39 20.03
N PRO A 311 -0.31 9.60 19.01
CA PRO A 311 -0.44 9.98 17.61
C PRO A 311 -1.87 9.71 17.12
N ASP A 312 -2.13 9.91 15.81
CA ASP A 312 -3.38 9.57 15.13
C ASP A 312 -3.54 8.04 15.09
N SER A 313 -3.98 7.47 16.20
CA SER A 313 -4.05 6.02 16.42
C SER A 313 -5.16 5.72 17.41
N THR A 314 -6.14 4.91 16.97
CA THR A 314 -7.28 4.49 17.79
C THR A 314 -6.86 3.67 19.00
N PHE A 315 -5.77 2.89 18.89
CA PHE A 315 -5.20 2.10 19.98
C PHE A 315 -4.76 2.98 21.15
N SER A 316 -3.85 3.92 20.91
CA SER A 316 -3.36 4.85 21.94
C SER A 316 -4.41 5.86 22.39
N TRP A 317 -5.35 6.24 21.52
CA TRP A 317 -6.47 7.10 21.88
C TRP A 317 -7.30 6.44 23.00
N TRP A 318 -7.68 5.16 22.82
CA TRP A 318 -8.42 4.44 23.85
C TRP A 318 -7.64 4.28 25.14
N ALA A 319 -6.35 3.94 25.07
CA ALA A 319 -5.52 3.83 26.27
C ALA A 319 -5.46 5.15 27.07
N ALA A 320 -5.36 6.29 26.39
CA ALA A 320 -5.40 7.60 27.04
C ALA A 320 -6.81 7.99 27.55
N TYR A 321 -7.85 7.58 26.83
CA TYR A 321 -9.24 7.89 27.17
C TYR A 321 -9.72 7.17 28.43
N ILE A 322 -9.33 5.89 28.61
CA ILE A 322 -9.69 5.08 29.78
C ILE A 322 -8.68 5.16 30.93
N ASN A 323 -7.54 5.83 30.73
CA ASN A 323 -6.59 6.12 31.80
C ASN A 323 -7.32 6.81 32.96
N ALA A 324 -7.32 6.19 34.13
CA ALA A 324 -8.10 6.65 35.27
C ALA A 324 -7.51 7.87 35.99
N ASN A 325 -6.27 8.28 35.68
CA ASN A 325 -5.64 9.42 36.35
C ASN A 325 -6.42 10.71 36.05
N PRO A 326 -6.96 11.41 37.06
CA PRO A 326 -7.69 12.67 36.88
C PRO A 326 -6.76 13.82 36.46
N ASP A 327 -5.49 13.78 36.87
CA ASP A 327 -4.51 14.85 36.62
C ASP A 327 -3.75 14.67 35.29
N LYS A 328 -4.16 13.68 34.48
CA LYS A 328 -3.45 13.33 33.25
C LYS A 328 -3.38 14.49 32.27
N ILE A 329 -2.20 14.67 31.70
CA ILE A 329 -2.00 15.48 30.51
C ILE A 329 -1.97 14.52 29.33
N VAL A 330 -2.87 14.74 28.37
CA VAL A 330 -2.88 14.01 27.10
C VAL A 330 -2.47 14.98 26.00
N ILE A 331 -1.35 14.71 25.34
CA ILE A 331 -0.97 15.42 24.12
C ILE A 331 -1.35 14.52 22.95
N ALA A 332 -2.28 15.00 22.14
CA ALA A 332 -2.70 14.35 20.90
C ALA A 332 -2.19 15.14 19.68
N SER A 333 -1.98 14.46 18.56
CA SER A 333 -1.75 15.14 17.28
C SER A 333 -3.01 15.91 16.88
N SER A 334 -2.81 17.08 16.27
CA SER A 334 -3.87 17.83 15.60
C SER A 334 -3.61 17.78 14.11
N PHE A 335 -4.69 17.68 13.32
CA PHE A 335 -4.63 18.00 11.91
C PHE A 335 -4.11 19.44 11.76
N SER A 336 -3.11 19.68 10.91
CA SER A 336 -2.41 20.96 10.86
C SER A 336 -3.38 22.14 10.66
N PRO A 337 -3.24 23.29 11.35
CA PRO A 337 -4.10 24.48 11.18
C PRO A 337 -4.17 25.01 9.73
N GLU A 338 -3.14 24.73 8.92
CA GLU A 338 -3.16 25.02 7.48
C GLU A 338 -4.29 24.30 6.73
N PHE A 339 -4.70 23.13 7.19
CA PHE A 339 -5.82 22.37 6.63
C PHE A 339 -7.16 23.07 6.90
N TRP A 340 -7.40 23.51 8.14
CA TRP A 340 -8.63 24.21 8.53
C TRP A 340 -8.78 25.59 7.89
N LYS A 341 -7.70 26.38 7.80
CA LYS A 341 -7.74 27.67 7.08
C LYS A 341 -8.08 27.51 5.60
N LEU A 342 -7.57 26.45 4.96
CA LEU A 342 -7.83 26.18 3.56
C LEU A 342 -9.22 25.58 3.33
N TRP A 343 -9.72 24.81 4.30
CA TRP A 343 -11.12 24.35 4.35
C TRP A 343 -12.09 25.52 4.48
N GLU A 344 -11.87 26.45 5.42
CA GLU A 344 -12.70 27.66 5.60
C GLU A 344 -12.69 28.56 4.37
N ILE A 345 -11.55 28.73 3.70
CA ILE A 345 -11.45 29.47 2.43
C ILE A 345 -12.24 28.74 1.33
N CYS A 346 -12.13 27.42 1.23
CA CYS A 346 -12.90 26.63 0.25
C CYS A 346 -14.41 26.70 0.50
N VAL A 347 -14.85 26.59 1.76
CA VAL A 347 -16.27 26.68 2.14
C VAL A 347 -16.81 28.11 1.94
N SER A 348 -16.02 29.15 2.24
CA SER A 348 -16.42 30.54 2.03
C SER A 348 -16.56 30.87 0.53
N LEU A 349 -15.63 30.40 -0.30
CA LEU A 349 -15.70 30.53 -1.76
C LEU A 349 -16.89 29.73 -2.35
N PHE A 350 -17.19 28.57 -1.78
CA PHE A 350 -18.36 27.76 -2.13
C PHE A 350 -19.68 28.46 -1.78
N LEU A 351 -19.82 29.02 -0.57
CA LEU A 351 -21.00 29.77 -0.14
C LEU A 351 -21.21 31.07 -0.95
N LEU A 352 -20.12 31.76 -1.32
CA LEU A 352 -20.17 32.91 -2.22
C LEU A 352 -20.64 32.52 -3.64
N SER A 353 -20.26 31.33 -4.13
CA SER A 353 -20.69 30.82 -5.45
C SER A 353 -22.17 30.38 -5.50
N LEU A 354 -22.77 30.08 -4.35
CA LEU A 354 -24.17 29.68 -4.23
C LEU A 354 -25.14 30.88 -4.16
N ASN A 355 -24.66 32.08 -3.81
CA ASN A 355 -25.51 33.23 -3.51
C ASN A 355 -25.60 34.32 -4.59
N TYR A 356 -24.93 34.19 -5.75
CA TYR A 356 -25.02 35.21 -6.80
C TYR A 356 -25.10 34.65 -8.23
N SER A 357 -26.29 34.71 -8.79
CA SER A 357 -26.58 34.70 -10.23
C SER A 357 -26.33 36.10 -10.84
N VAL A 358 -25.14 36.68 -10.66
CA VAL A 358 -24.77 37.96 -11.29
C VAL A 358 -23.38 37.87 -11.92
N ARG A 359 -23.29 38.42 -13.13
CA ARG A 359 -22.15 38.39 -14.06
C ARG A 359 -20.84 38.81 -13.37
N VAL A 360 -19.89 37.88 -13.34
CA VAL A 360 -18.56 38.01 -12.71
C VAL A 360 -17.62 39.01 -13.42
N GLN A 361 -18.06 39.69 -14.48
CA GLN A 361 -17.21 40.68 -15.18
C GLN A 361 -17.21 42.07 -14.52
N ASP A 362 -18.27 42.46 -13.81
CA ASP A 362 -18.40 43.83 -13.29
C ASP A 362 -17.79 43.99 -11.88
N ALA A 363 -17.80 42.93 -11.05
CA ALA A 363 -17.21 42.96 -9.70
C ALA A 363 -15.67 43.07 -9.71
N VAL A 364 -15.02 42.56 -10.75
CA VAL A 364 -13.55 42.61 -10.91
C VAL A 364 -13.08 44.01 -11.31
N LEU A 365 -13.93 44.81 -11.95
CA LEU A 365 -13.60 46.18 -12.34
C LEU A 365 -13.71 47.16 -11.17
N GLN A 366 -14.63 46.92 -10.23
CA GLN A 366 -14.80 47.74 -9.04
C GLN A 366 -13.79 47.42 -7.92
N TRP A 367 -13.22 46.21 -7.92
CA TRP A 367 -12.15 45.80 -6.99
C TRP A 367 -10.73 46.17 -7.50
N LYS A 368 -10.62 47.09 -8.47
CA LYS A 368 -9.34 47.65 -8.92
C LYS A 368 -9.01 49.01 -8.30
N LEU A 369 -9.88 49.57 -7.47
CA LEU A 369 -9.70 50.94 -6.97
C LEU A 369 -9.37 51.07 -5.49
N ASP A 370 -9.30 49.99 -4.70
CA ASP A 370 -8.89 50.13 -3.29
C ASP A 370 -7.93 49.04 -2.81
N THR A 371 -6.82 49.52 -2.26
CA THR A 371 -5.80 48.88 -1.41
C THR A 371 -4.60 48.18 -2.07
N ALA A 372 -3.44 48.79 -1.79
CA ALA A 372 -2.10 48.31 -2.12
C ALA A 372 -1.76 47.00 -1.39
N ASN A 373 -1.61 45.91 -2.14
CA ASN A 373 -1.07 44.65 -1.62
C ASN A 373 0.01 44.07 -2.56
N PRO A 374 1.27 43.86 -2.10
CA PRO A 374 2.37 43.35 -2.93
C PRO A 374 2.19 41.91 -3.44
N LEU A 375 1.16 41.18 -3.01
CA LEU A 375 0.86 39.82 -3.46
C LEU A 375 0.16 39.74 -4.84
N LEU A 376 -0.48 40.82 -5.31
CA LEU A 376 -1.20 40.83 -6.58
C LEU A 376 -0.28 40.88 -7.81
N ALA A 377 0.94 41.42 -7.69
CA ALA A 377 1.94 41.40 -8.76
C ALA A 377 2.35 39.98 -9.18
N ARG A 378 2.09 38.96 -8.35
CA ARG A 378 2.36 37.55 -8.65
C ARG A 378 1.22 36.81 -9.32
N VAL A 379 0.02 37.38 -9.34
CA VAL A 379 -1.16 36.77 -9.98
C VAL A 379 -1.18 37.10 -11.48
N ASP A 380 -0.75 38.31 -11.85
CA ASP A 380 -0.62 38.74 -13.25
C ASP A 380 0.41 37.91 -14.04
N ASP A 381 1.50 37.47 -13.40
CA ASP A 381 2.50 36.57 -14.00
C ASP A 381 1.95 35.15 -14.24
N ILE A 382 0.93 34.73 -13.48
CA ILE A 382 0.32 33.41 -13.63
C ILE A 382 -0.63 33.41 -14.85
N PHE A 383 -1.41 34.48 -15.04
CA PHE A 383 -2.31 34.61 -16.19
C PHE A 383 -1.57 34.83 -17.52
N LYS A 384 -0.40 35.49 -17.50
CA LYS A 384 0.45 35.64 -18.70
C LYS A 384 1.19 34.35 -19.10
N SER A 385 1.21 33.32 -18.26
CA SER A 385 1.98 32.09 -18.49
C SER A 385 1.28 30.99 -19.31
N GLY A 386 0.12 31.28 -19.91
CA GLY A 386 -0.49 30.41 -20.94
C GLY A 386 -0.77 28.97 -20.52
N ARG A 387 -1.02 28.70 -19.23
CA ARG A 387 -1.34 27.35 -18.77
C ARG A 387 -2.83 27.07 -18.93
N GLU A 388 -3.19 26.29 -19.94
CA GLU A 388 -4.52 25.69 -20.07
C GLU A 388 -4.87 24.88 -18.82
N MET A 389 -6.05 25.16 -18.27
CA MET A 389 -6.65 24.44 -17.15
C MET A 389 -7.45 23.25 -17.71
N LYS A 390 -6.95 22.02 -17.55
CA LYS A 390 -7.69 20.81 -17.94
C LYS A 390 -8.67 20.40 -16.83
N ILE A 391 -9.96 20.59 -17.10
CA ILE A 391 -11.10 20.16 -16.29
C ILE A 391 -11.28 18.65 -16.46
N PHE A 392 -11.32 17.87 -15.36
CA PHE A 392 -11.57 16.43 -15.41
C PHE A 392 -13.07 16.15 -15.21
N PHE A 393 -13.75 15.84 -16.30
CA PHE A 393 -15.11 15.29 -16.31
C PHE A 393 -15.10 13.81 -15.90
N ASP A 394 -16.22 13.29 -15.36
CA ASP A 394 -16.50 11.86 -15.19
C ASP A 394 -16.30 11.13 -16.54
N LYS A 395 -15.08 10.68 -16.80
CA LYS A 395 -14.67 10.09 -18.07
C LYS A 395 -15.07 8.62 -18.07
N ARG A 396 -16.26 8.33 -18.60
CA ARG A 396 -16.49 7.02 -19.20
C ARG A 396 -15.53 6.89 -20.39
N LEU A 397 -14.63 5.90 -20.33
CA LEU A 397 -13.73 5.64 -21.45
C LEU A 397 -14.55 5.05 -22.61
N PRO A 398 -14.42 5.57 -23.84
CA PRO A 398 -15.13 5.02 -24.99
C PRO A 398 -14.56 3.64 -25.35
N PRO A 399 -15.34 2.54 -25.26
CA PRO A 399 -14.92 1.28 -25.86
C PRO A 399 -14.96 1.37 -27.39
N PRO A 400 -14.20 0.53 -28.11
CA PRO A 400 -13.28 -0.48 -27.57
C PRO A 400 -11.90 0.10 -27.24
N GLY A 401 -11.18 -0.56 -26.34
CA GLY A 401 -9.85 -0.12 -25.91
C GLY A 401 -9.05 -1.22 -25.22
N VAL A 402 -7.73 -1.09 -25.19
CA VAL A 402 -6.86 -2.01 -24.45
C VAL A 402 -6.42 -1.34 -23.15
N LEU A 403 -6.66 -1.97 -22.01
CA LEU A 403 -6.25 -1.48 -20.70
C LEU A 403 -5.05 -2.27 -20.18
N VAL A 404 -3.93 -1.58 -19.96
CA VAL A 404 -2.79 -2.14 -19.21
C VAL A 404 -2.87 -1.73 -17.75
N ARG A 405 -2.98 -2.73 -16.86
CA ARG A 405 -2.84 -2.56 -15.41
C ARG A 405 -1.69 -3.44 -14.92
N THR A 406 -0.53 -2.81 -14.78
CA THR A 406 0.71 -3.53 -14.47
C THR A 406 0.76 -4.03 -13.03
N LYS A 407 1.33 -5.23 -12.83
CA LYS A 407 1.66 -5.80 -11.52
C LYS A 407 3.08 -6.39 -11.48
N GLY A 408 3.64 -6.56 -10.29
CA GLY A 408 4.98 -7.14 -10.10
C GLY A 408 6.11 -6.12 -10.26
N GLY A 409 7.37 -6.60 -10.27
CA GLY A 409 8.55 -5.74 -10.42
C GLY A 409 8.75 -5.20 -11.84
N ILE A 410 9.71 -4.30 -12.02
CA ILE A 410 9.99 -3.54 -13.25
C ILE A 410 9.89 -4.41 -14.52
N GLY A 411 10.61 -5.54 -14.56
CA GLY A 411 10.62 -6.41 -15.73
C GLY A 411 9.24 -6.97 -16.10
N ASN A 412 8.41 -7.31 -15.11
CA ASN A 412 7.04 -7.76 -15.37
C ASN A 412 6.16 -6.63 -15.90
N GLN A 413 6.34 -5.41 -15.39
CA GLN A 413 5.57 -4.25 -15.86
C GLN A 413 5.90 -3.93 -17.32
N LEU A 414 7.19 -3.99 -17.70
CA LEU A 414 7.63 -3.82 -19.09
C LEU A 414 7.03 -4.87 -20.02
N PHE A 415 6.99 -6.14 -19.61
CA PHE A 415 6.32 -7.20 -20.38
C PHE A 415 4.82 -6.93 -20.59
N GLN A 416 4.10 -6.59 -19.52
CA GLN A 416 2.66 -6.30 -19.60
C GLN A 416 2.37 -5.10 -20.50
N TYR A 417 3.19 -4.04 -20.41
CA TYR A 417 3.06 -2.87 -21.28
C TYR A 417 3.35 -3.22 -22.73
N ALA A 418 4.45 -3.92 -23.03
CA ALA A 418 4.81 -4.27 -24.40
C ALA A 418 3.73 -5.13 -25.07
N CYS A 419 3.17 -6.09 -24.34
CA CYS A 419 2.08 -6.94 -24.81
C CYS A 419 0.81 -6.11 -25.10
N SER A 420 0.40 -5.27 -24.16
CA SER A 420 -0.80 -4.43 -24.31
C SER A 420 -0.64 -3.38 -25.41
N TYR A 421 0.56 -2.82 -25.57
CA TYR A 421 0.89 -1.90 -26.66
C TYR A 421 0.74 -2.58 -28.01
N ALA A 422 1.34 -3.76 -28.18
CA ALA A 422 1.22 -4.52 -29.43
C ALA A 422 -0.22 -4.92 -29.74
N LEU A 423 -0.98 -5.36 -28.73
CA LEU A 423 -2.40 -5.68 -28.87
C LEU A 423 -3.20 -4.45 -29.34
N SER A 424 -3.00 -3.29 -28.71
CA SER A 424 -3.69 -2.06 -29.07
C SER A 424 -3.42 -1.65 -30.52
N LYS A 425 -2.16 -1.79 -30.98
CA LYS A 425 -1.76 -1.50 -32.36
C LYS A 425 -2.34 -2.51 -33.35
N ASN A 426 -2.35 -3.79 -33.01
CA ASN A 426 -2.91 -4.84 -33.87
C ASN A 426 -4.42 -4.67 -34.07
N LEU A 427 -5.14 -4.20 -33.05
CA LEU A 427 -6.58 -3.97 -33.10
C LEU A 427 -6.96 -2.56 -33.58
N ASN A 428 -5.98 -1.67 -33.80
CA ASN A 428 -6.20 -0.25 -34.04
C ASN A 428 -7.08 0.41 -32.97
N GLN A 429 -6.83 0.07 -31.70
CA GLN A 429 -7.57 0.54 -30.53
C GLN A 429 -6.70 1.41 -29.64
N THR A 430 -7.32 2.26 -28.84
CA THR A 430 -6.63 3.11 -27.87
C THR A 430 -6.02 2.26 -26.76
N LEU A 431 -4.72 2.41 -26.51
CA LEU A 431 -4.07 1.88 -25.31
C LEU A 431 -4.32 2.84 -24.14
N TYR A 432 -4.96 2.33 -23.10
CA TYR A 432 -5.18 2.98 -21.83
C TYR A 432 -4.22 2.43 -20.78
N THR A 433 -3.43 3.32 -20.17
CA THR A 433 -2.45 2.95 -19.15
C THR A 433 -3.00 3.28 -17.78
N TRP A 434 -3.20 2.26 -16.96
CA TRP A 434 -3.51 2.47 -15.55
C TRP A 434 -2.28 3.06 -14.86
N TYR A 435 -2.32 4.35 -14.56
CA TYR A 435 -1.24 5.08 -13.92
C TYR A 435 -1.64 5.41 -12.50
N ILE A 436 -0.82 4.95 -11.57
CA ILE A 436 -0.89 5.39 -10.17
C ILE A 436 0.34 6.26 -9.98
N PRO A 437 0.19 7.59 -9.81
CA PRO A 437 1.33 8.47 -9.65
C PRO A 437 2.19 8.00 -8.47
N SER A 438 3.44 7.61 -8.76
CA SER A 438 4.43 7.37 -7.73
C SER A 438 4.80 8.70 -7.05
N LYS A 439 5.09 8.68 -5.74
CA LYS A 439 5.71 9.84 -5.08
C LYS A 439 7.21 9.89 -5.43
N ASP A 440 7.63 11.09 -5.84
CA ASP A 440 9.00 11.53 -6.15
C ASP A 440 9.93 10.47 -6.79
N PRO A 441 10.07 10.46 -8.13
CA PRO A 441 10.94 9.55 -8.87
C PRO A 441 12.37 9.44 -8.33
N SER A 442 12.87 10.50 -7.67
CA SER A 442 14.24 10.61 -7.19
C SER A 442 14.53 9.88 -5.87
N THR A 443 13.50 9.44 -5.13
CA THR A 443 13.67 8.80 -3.81
C THR A 443 13.58 7.27 -3.85
N ARG A 444 13.41 6.69 -5.03
CA ARG A 444 13.10 5.27 -5.20
C ARG A 444 14.30 4.39 -4.87
N ARG A 445 14.11 3.47 -3.92
CA ARG A 445 14.99 2.32 -3.71
C ARG A 445 14.21 1.06 -3.99
N PHE A 446 14.51 0.46 -5.13
CA PHE A 446 13.91 -0.79 -5.57
C PHE A 446 14.63 -1.95 -4.87
N GLN A 447 14.08 -2.38 -3.74
CA GLN A 447 14.50 -3.64 -3.10
C GLN A 447 13.68 -4.80 -3.68
N PRO A 448 14.18 -6.04 -3.64
CA PRO A 448 13.38 -7.23 -3.95
C PRO A 448 12.11 -7.23 -3.09
N GLY A 449 10.95 -7.06 -3.71
CA GLY A 449 9.65 -6.98 -3.03
C GLY A 449 8.93 -5.65 -3.18
N ASN A 450 9.60 -4.55 -3.56
CA ASN A 450 8.93 -3.29 -3.87
C ASN A 450 8.28 -3.39 -5.27
N ARG A 451 6.94 -3.36 -5.33
CA ARG A 451 6.13 -3.54 -6.55
C ARG A 451 5.46 -2.23 -7.02
N GLU A 452 6.06 -1.09 -6.67
CA GLU A 452 5.65 0.24 -7.14
C GLU A 452 5.64 0.34 -8.67
N TYR A 453 4.80 1.24 -9.20
CA TYR A 453 4.75 1.56 -10.63
C TYR A 453 6.10 2.14 -11.10
N ALA A 454 6.69 1.54 -12.12
CA ALA A 454 8.05 1.86 -12.58
C ALA A 454 8.14 2.30 -14.04
N LEU A 455 7.03 2.25 -14.80
CA LEU A 455 7.03 2.59 -16.23
C LEU A 455 7.35 4.07 -16.49
N ASP A 456 7.13 4.94 -15.53
CA ASP A 456 7.45 6.38 -15.60
C ASP A 456 8.96 6.70 -15.55
N HIS A 457 9.80 5.71 -15.24
CA HIS A 457 11.25 5.81 -15.45
C HIS A 457 11.68 5.67 -16.90
N PHE A 458 10.77 5.34 -17.80
CA PHE A 458 11.06 5.05 -19.20
C PHE A 458 10.39 6.07 -20.12
N HIS A 459 10.83 6.16 -21.37
CA HIS A 459 10.25 7.02 -22.41
C HIS A 459 8.90 6.50 -22.96
N ILE A 460 8.05 5.99 -22.07
CA ILE A 460 6.70 5.51 -22.38
C ILE A 460 5.75 6.72 -22.49
N PRO A 461 4.96 6.84 -23.59
CA PRO A 461 3.95 7.88 -23.76
C PRO A 461 2.85 7.79 -22.70
N ILE A 462 2.41 8.94 -22.19
CA ILE A 462 1.44 9.07 -21.10
C ILE A 462 0.19 9.80 -21.62
N ASP A 463 -0.31 9.38 -22.79
CA ASP A 463 -1.38 10.11 -23.50
C ASP A 463 -2.78 9.75 -22.99
N ASN A 464 -3.00 8.47 -22.67
CA ASN A 464 -4.29 7.90 -22.29
C ASN A 464 -4.21 7.26 -20.91
N VAL A 465 -4.00 8.09 -19.89
CA VAL A 465 -3.92 7.64 -18.51
C VAL A 465 -5.29 7.43 -17.90
N VAL A 466 -5.42 6.31 -17.21
CA VAL A 466 -6.57 5.92 -16.41
C VAL A 466 -6.14 5.82 -14.95
N ASP A 467 -6.96 6.32 -14.03
CA ASP A 467 -6.72 6.27 -12.59
C ASP A 467 -7.88 5.61 -11.84
N GLY A 468 -7.80 5.58 -10.51
CA GLY A 468 -8.83 5.01 -9.64
C GLY A 468 -10.22 5.64 -9.73
N THR A 469 -10.38 6.76 -10.45
CA THR A 469 -11.66 7.48 -10.61
C THR A 469 -12.39 7.12 -11.90
N SER A 470 -11.72 6.44 -12.84
CA SER A 470 -12.29 6.09 -14.14
C SER A 470 -13.21 4.87 -14.05
N ARG A 471 -14.42 4.96 -14.61
CA ARG A 471 -15.37 3.84 -14.70
C ARG A 471 -15.17 3.06 -16.00
N ILE A 472 -14.82 1.78 -15.88
CA ILE A 472 -14.60 0.87 -17.01
C ILE A 472 -15.68 -0.21 -16.98
N SER A 473 -16.54 -0.24 -17.99
CA SER A 473 -17.56 -1.29 -18.19
C SER A 473 -17.15 -2.21 -19.33
N GLY A 474 -17.52 -3.49 -19.26
CA GLY A 474 -17.21 -4.46 -20.33
C GLY A 474 -15.73 -4.83 -20.41
N LEU A 475 -15.05 -4.95 -19.26
CA LEU A 475 -13.65 -5.37 -19.21
C LEU A 475 -13.54 -6.89 -19.37
N VAL A 476 -12.97 -7.33 -20.48
CA VAL A 476 -12.67 -8.74 -20.79
C VAL A 476 -11.21 -9.01 -20.46
N SER A 477 -10.97 -9.96 -19.56
CA SER A 477 -9.61 -10.39 -19.25
C SER A 477 -9.18 -11.49 -20.23
N VAL A 478 -8.05 -11.29 -20.91
CA VAL A 478 -7.53 -12.21 -21.93
C VAL A 478 -6.24 -12.86 -21.41
N THR A 479 -6.12 -14.17 -21.56
CA THR A 479 -4.96 -14.94 -21.14
C THR A 479 -3.80 -14.86 -22.12
N ASP A 480 -2.58 -15.16 -21.66
CA ASP A 480 -1.39 -15.28 -22.52
C ASP A 480 -1.61 -16.27 -23.70
N GLU A 481 -2.31 -17.39 -23.48
CA GLU A 481 -2.66 -18.38 -24.53
C GLU A 481 -3.64 -17.81 -25.56
N GLU A 482 -4.74 -17.21 -25.10
CA GLU A 482 -5.73 -16.57 -25.97
C GLU A 482 -5.13 -15.42 -26.79
N LEU A 483 -4.19 -14.66 -26.21
CA LEU A 483 -3.47 -13.60 -26.92
C LEU A 483 -2.56 -14.15 -28.03
N LEU A 484 -1.84 -15.24 -27.79
CA LEU A 484 -1.00 -15.87 -28.82
C LEU A 484 -1.82 -16.50 -29.94
N GLU A 485 -2.95 -17.11 -29.60
CA GLU A 485 -3.81 -17.82 -30.56
C GLU A 485 -4.88 -16.92 -31.18
N ASN A 486 -4.92 -15.64 -30.79
CA ASN A 486 -5.91 -14.66 -31.22
C ASN A 486 -7.37 -15.14 -30.96
N ARG A 487 -7.60 -15.79 -29.80
CA ARG A 487 -8.89 -16.37 -29.38
C ARG A 487 -9.56 -15.51 -28.30
N PHE A 488 -10.05 -14.33 -28.67
CA PHE A 488 -10.78 -13.45 -27.76
C PHE A 488 -11.78 -12.56 -28.50
N ASP A 489 -12.85 -12.17 -27.82
CA ASP A 489 -13.85 -11.23 -28.36
C ASP A 489 -13.41 -9.78 -28.17
N ASN A 490 -13.35 -9.02 -29.26
CA ASN A 490 -12.93 -7.62 -29.30
C ASN A 490 -14.00 -6.67 -29.86
N SER A 491 -15.24 -7.15 -30.09
CA SER A 491 -16.25 -6.47 -30.90
C SER A 491 -16.88 -5.23 -30.23
N SER A 492 -16.84 -5.11 -28.89
CA SER A 492 -17.40 -3.95 -28.18
C SER A 492 -16.85 -3.71 -26.76
N SER A 493 -15.73 -4.32 -26.40
CA SER A 493 -15.25 -4.43 -25.01
C SER A 493 -13.88 -3.80 -24.77
N PHE A 494 -13.53 -3.59 -23.49
CA PHE A 494 -12.16 -3.29 -23.08
C PHE A 494 -11.38 -4.58 -22.88
N LEU A 495 -10.21 -4.71 -23.50
CA LEU A 495 -9.35 -5.87 -23.31
C LEU A 495 -8.30 -5.58 -22.24
N LYS A 496 -8.12 -6.51 -21.30
CA LYS A 496 -7.05 -6.46 -20.31
C LYS A 496 -6.33 -7.79 -20.27
N GLN A 497 -5.02 -7.74 -20.38
CA GLN A 497 -4.18 -8.90 -20.15
C GLN A 497 -4.31 -9.42 -18.70
N ARG A 498 -4.46 -10.74 -18.54
CA ARG A 498 -4.54 -11.39 -17.23
C ARG A 498 -3.17 -11.70 -16.63
N GLU A 499 -2.24 -12.25 -17.40
CA GLU A 499 -0.91 -12.68 -16.94
C GLU A 499 0.20 -11.67 -17.28
N TYR A 500 1.40 -12.13 -17.65
CA TYR A 500 2.59 -11.29 -17.79
C TYR A 500 3.10 -11.16 -19.23
N CYS A 501 2.70 -12.01 -20.19
CA CYS A 501 3.16 -11.98 -21.59
C CYS A 501 4.70 -11.99 -21.68
N GLN A 502 5.36 -12.96 -21.04
CA GLN A 502 6.82 -12.95 -20.95
C GLN A 502 7.50 -13.54 -22.19
N SER A 503 7.27 -12.98 -23.38
CA SER A 503 7.93 -13.40 -24.62
C SER A 503 7.87 -12.31 -25.69
N GLU A 504 8.98 -12.05 -26.39
CA GLU A 504 9.00 -11.12 -27.53
C GLU A 504 7.94 -11.43 -28.60
N THR A 505 7.47 -12.67 -28.68
CA THR A 505 6.43 -13.10 -29.64
C THR A 505 5.21 -12.18 -29.64
N TYR A 506 4.80 -11.64 -28.48
CA TYR A 506 3.64 -10.77 -28.36
C TYR A 506 3.82 -9.39 -29.02
N TRP A 507 5.04 -8.83 -29.05
CA TRP A 507 5.30 -7.47 -29.57
C TRP A 507 6.39 -7.41 -30.65
N ARG A 508 6.85 -8.55 -31.19
CA ARG A 508 7.93 -8.64 -32.17
C ARG A 508 7.79 -7.65 -33.33
N LYS A 509 6.58 -7.44 -33.83
CA LYS A 509 6.25 -6.48 -34.91
C LYS A 509 6.61 -5.02 -34.54
N TYR A 510 6.51 -4.67 -33.27
CA TYR A 510 6.73 -3.33 -32.73
C TYR A 510 8.04 -3.22 -31.92
N LYS A 511 8.98 -4.16 -32.11
CA LYS A 511 10.25 -4.22 -31.37
C LYS A 511 10.95 -2.87 -31.28
N LYS A 512 11.15 -2.19 -32.42
CA LYS A 512 11.86 -0.90 -32.48
C LYS A 512 11.21 0.15 -31.57
N GLU A 513 9.89 0.27 -31.63
CA GLU A 513 9.11 1.20 -30.82
C GLU A 513 9.22 0.87 -29.33
N ILE A 514 9.02 -0.40 -28.96
CA ILE A 514 9.13 -0.89 -27.58
C ILE A 514 10.53 -0.61 -27.02
N THR A 515 11.59 -0.96 -27.76
CA THR A 515 12.97 -0.76 -27.30
C THR A 515 13.36 0.70 -27.16
N ALA A 516 12.76 1.59 -27.96
CA ALA A 516 12.96 3.03 -27.84
C ALA A 516 12.23 3.60 -26.61
N MET A 517 10.98 3.20 -26.39
CA MET A 517 10.19 3.61 -25.23
C MET A 517 10.80 3.12 -23.91
N PHE A 518 11.44 1.95 -23.90
CA PHE A 518 11.93 1.32 -22.68
C PHE A 518 13.39 1.68 -22.32
N GLN A 519 13.96 2.71 -22.95
CA GLN A 519 15.21 3.30 -22.45
C GLN A 519 14.94 4.07 -21.14
N PRO A 520 15.77 3.89 -20.09
CA PRO A 520 15.65 4.67 -18.86
C PRO A 520 15.86 6.16 -19.10
N ARG A 521 15.03 7.00 -18.48
CA ARG A 521 15.15 8.45 -18.46
C ARG A 521 16.35 8.87 -17.62
N LEU A 522 17.20 9.76 -18.12
CA LEU A 522 18.37 10.24 -17.40
C LEU A 522 18.00 10.96 -16.10
N GLU A 523 16.84 11.63 -16.04
CA GLU A 523 16.34 12.32 -14.85
C GLU A 523 15.98 11.35 -13.71
N SER A 524 15.87 10.05 -14.01
CA SER A 524 15.61 9.01 -13.02
C SER A 524 16.88 8.46 -12.36
N LEU A 525 18.06 8.95 -12.76
CA LEU A 525 19.36 8.41 -12.35
C LEU A 525 20.15 9.43 -11.54
N ASP A 526 20.82 8.99 -10.47
CA ASP A 526 21.89 9.76 -9.85
C ASP A 526 23.20 9.53 -10.61
N LEU A 527 23.40 10.29 -11.70
CA LEU A 527 24.59 10.18 -12.53
C LEU A 527 25.88 10.39 -11.74
N SER A 528 25.88 11.27 -10.73
CA SER A 528 27.09 11.53 -9.92
C SER A 528 27.62 10.28 -9.22
N LYS A 529 26.70 9.39 -8.83
CA LYS A 529 26.99 8.13 -8.14
C LYS A 529 27.44 7.03 -9.09
N ILE A 530 26.87 6.97 -10.29
CA ILE A 530 27.12 5.88 -11.26
C ILE A 530 28.13 6.23 -12.35
N GLN A 531 28.55 7.49 -12.47
CA GLN A 531 29.44 7.98 -13.54
C GLN A 531 30.72 7.14 -13.69
N ARG A 532 31.38 6.83 -12.58
CA ARG A 532 32.59 5.99 -12.58
C ARG A 532 32.38 4.59 -13.16
N PHE A 533 31.17 4.03 -13.01
CA PHE A 533 30.82 2.73 -13.58
C PHE A 533 30.55 2.88 -15.08
N ILE A 534 29.86 3.94 -15.50
CA ILE A 534 29.63 4.25 -16.92
C ILE A 534 30.96 4.36 -17.67
N GLU A 535 31.92 5.12 -17.14
CA GLU A 535 33.25 5.29 -17.73
C GLU A 535 34.01 3.96 -17.83
N LYS A 536 34.00 3.17 -16.74
CA LYS A 536 34.66 1.86 -16.73
C LYS A 536 34.01 0.88 -17.70
N ILE A 537 32.67 0.88 -17.81
CA ILE A 537 31.92 0.04 -18.73
C ILE A 537 32.29 0.36 -20.18
N ARG A 538 32.42 1.65 -20.52
CA ARG A 538 32.82 2.11 -21.87
C ARG A 538 34.25 1.72 -22.22
N ASN A 539 35.15 1.77 -21.24
CA ASN A 539 36.59 1.54 -21.43
C ASN A 539 37.05 0.08 -21.22
N SER A 540 36.13 -0.87 -21.09
CA SER A 540 36.45 -2.29 -20.88
C SER A 540 35.65 -3.20 -21.80
N GLU A 541 36.02 -4.48 -21.88
CA GLU A 541 35.14 -5.50 -22.44
C GLU A 541 34.12 -5.92 -21.37
N SER A 542 33.12 -5.06 -21.18
CA SER A 542 32.21 -5.10 -20.05
C SER A 542 31.15 -6.21 -20.17
N VAL A 543 31.02 -7.01 -19.12
CA VAL A 543 30.00 -8.04 -18.98
C VAL A 543 29.15 -7.77 -17.75
N ALA A 544 27.86 -7.53 -17.91
CA ALA A 544 26.93 -7.50 -16.79
C ALA A 544 26.67 -8.92 -16.27
N VAL A 545 26.84 -9.17 -14.97
CA VAL A 545 26.53 -10.44 -14.31
C VAL A 545 25.49 -10.20 -13.25
N HIS A 546 24.28 -10.69 -13.46
CA HIS A 546 23.22 -10.59 -12.46
C HIS A 546 23.16 -11.84 -11.58
N VAL A 547 23.28 -11.65 -10.27
CA VAL A 547 23.11 -12.68 -9.24
C VAL A 547 21.88 -12.33 -8.43
N ARG A 548 20.79 -13.07 -8.60
CA ARG A 548 19.54 -12.84 -7.85
C ARG A 548 19.39 -13.90 -6.78
N ARG A 549 19.29 -13.49 -5.51
CA ARG A 549 19.21 -14.40 -4.37
C ARG A 549 18.11 -14.06 -3.38
N GLY A 550 17.79 -12.78 -3.20
CA GLY A 550 16.99 -12.28 -2.08
C GLY A 550 15.64 -12.97 -1.93
N ASP A 551 14.79 -12.94 -2.95
CA ASP A 551 13.46 -13.54 -2.90
C ASP A 551 13.45 -15.08 -3.00
N PHE A 552 14.56 -15.69 -3.44
CA PHE A 552 14.69 -17.14 -3.63
C PHE A 552 15.30 -17.90 -2.44
N THR A 553 15.65 -17.21 -1.35
CA THR A 553 16.07 -17.84 -0.09
C THR A 553 14.90 -18.18 0.84
N LYS A 554 13.67 -17.78 0.49
CA LYS A 554 12.46 -18.09 1.27
C LYS A 554 11.96 -19.51 0.96
N PRO A 555 11.62 -20.34 1.96
CA PRO A 555 11.20 -21.74 1.75
C PRO A 555 10.04 -21.90 0.75
N ASN A 556 9.16 -20.90 0.68
CA ASN A 556 7.93 -20.92 -0.11
C ASN A 556 8.13 -20.46 -1.58
N LEU A 557 9.34 -20.06 -1.98
CA LEU A 557 9.69 -19.54 -3.32
C LEU A 557 10.77 -20.38 -4.04
N ASN A 558 10.97 -21.63 -3.61
CA ASN A 558 11.98 -22.54 -4.13
C ASN A 558 11.82 -22.88 -5.63
N PHE A 559 10.66 -22.57 -6.23
CA PHE A 559 10.34 -22.79 -7.65
C PHE A 559 11.26 -22.07 -8.64
N PHE A 560 11.97 -21.05 -8.18
CA PHE A 560 12.81 -20.19 -9.02
C PHE A 560 14.26 -20.13 -8.52
N TYR A 561 14.63 -21.04 -7.63
CA TYR A 561 15.99 -21.12 -7.12
C TYR A 561 16.99 -21.40 -8.24
N LEU A 562 18.04 -20.57 -8.32
CA LEU A 562 19.14 -20.74 -9.26
C LEU A 562 20.46 -20.85 -8.48
N PRO A 563 21.21 -21.96 -8.59
CA PRO A 563 22.46 -22.12 -7.87
C PRO A 563 23.57 -21.22 -8.44
N ILE A 564 24.51 -20.81 -7.59
CA ILE A 564 25.65 -19.96 -8.02
C ILE A 564 26.53 -20.61 -9.09
N SER A 565 26.46 -21.95 -9.22
CA SER A 565 27.16 -22.71 -10.26
C SER A 565 26.79 -22.21 -11.66
N TYR A 566 25.56 -21.74 -11.87
CA TYR A 566 25.14 -21.12 -13.11
C TYR A 566 26.02 -19.92 -13.48
N GLN A 567 26.12 -18.92 -12.61
CA GLN A 567 26.91 -17.72 -12.92
C GLN A 567 28.37 -18.06 -13.14
N ARG A 568 28.91 -19.02 -12.38
CA ARG A 568 30.29 -19.50 -12.55
C ARG A 568 30.49 -20.13 -13.93
N LEU A 569 29.59 -21.01 -14.37
CA LEU A 569 29.65 -21.67 -15.68
C LEU A 569 29.48 -20.65 -16.81
N ALA A 570 28.50 -19.76 -16.70
CA ALA A 570 28.26 -18.69 -17.66
C ALA A 570 29.46 -17.73 -17.79
N MET A 571 30.06 -17.31 -16.67
CA MET A 571 31.25 -16.45 -16.68
C MET A 571 32.46 -17.14 -17.32
N ARG A 572 32.68 -18.44 -17.05
CA ARG A 572 33.75 -19.21 -17.71
C ARG A 572 33.52 -19.31 -19.22
N ARG A 573 32.30 -19.66 -19.63
CA ARG A 573 31.94 -19.84 -21.05
C ARG A 573 32.06 -18.53 -21.82
N LEU A 574 31.48 -17.45 -21.30
CA LEU A 574 31.57 -16.15 -21.95
C LEU A 574 33.00 -15.61 -21.94
N GLY A 575 33.73 -15.80 -20.83
CA GLY A 575 35.13 -15.42 -20.73
C GLY A 575 35.99 -16.09 -21.80
N HIS A 576 35.83 -17.41 -21.98
CA HIS A 576 36.53 -18.16 -23.03
C HIS A 576 36.16 -17.66 -24.45
N ILE A 577 34.89 -17.36 -24.73
CA ILE A 577 34.46 -16.82 -26.03
C ILE A 577 35.10 -15.46 -26.31
N LEU A 578 35.22 -14.60 -25.30
CA LEU A 578 35.84 -13.28 -25.46
C LEU A 578 37.36 -13.38 -25.58
N GLU A 579 38.00 -14.25 -24.79
CA GLU A 579 39.44 -14.51 -24.86
C GLU A 579 39.85 -15.08 -26.21
N SER A 580 39.07 -15.99 -26.80
CA SER A 580 39.33 -16.52 -28.15
C SER A 580 39.18 -15.46 -29.26
N ARG A 581 38.50 -14.35 -28.96
CA ARG A 581 38.41 -13.15 -29.81
C ARG A 581 39.46 -12.10 -29.48
N GLY A 582 40.46 -12.43 -28.66
CA GLY A 582 41.51 -11.51 -28.23
C GLY A 582 41.04 -10.42 -27.26
N LYS A 583 39.86 -10.56 -26.64
CA LYS A 583 39.30 -9.58 -25.71
C LYS A 583 39.35 -10.10 -24.27
N LYS A 584 39.74 -9.24 -23.32
CA LYS A 584 39.77 -9.57 -21.88
C LYS A 584 38.53 -9.02 -21.18
N PRO A 585 37.65 -9.86 -20.60
CA PRO A 585 36.42 -9.40 -19.98
C PRO A 585 36.66 -8.72 -18.62
N THR A 586 35.86 -7.68 -18.35
CA THR A 586 35.66 -7.10 -17.02
C THR A 586 34.21 -7.40 -16.60
N PHE A 587 34.03 -8.11 -15.50
CA PHE A 587 32.70 -8.52 -15.02
C PHE A 587 32.14 -7.51 -14.01
N PHE A 588 31.01 -6.91 -14.35
CA PHE A 588 30.24 -6.02 -13.49
C PHE A 588 29.12 -6.81 -12.83
N VAL A 589 29.24 -7.05 -11.52
CA VAL A 589 28.32 -7.88 -10.76
C VAL A 589 27.24 -7.03 -10.09
N PHE A 590 25.99 -7.38 -10.39
CA PHE A 590 24.77 -6.78 -9.86
C PHE A 590 24.04 -7.82 -9.02
N SER A 591 23.64 -7.48 -7.79
CA SER A 591 23.00 -8.45 -6.89
C SER A 591 22.22 -7.77 -5.78
N ASP A 592 21.08 -8.35 -5.44
CA ASP A 592 20.32 -8.00 -4.25
C ASP A 592 20.94 -8.53 -2.94
N ASP A 593 21.89 -9.44 -3.07
CA ASP A 593 22.76 -9.95 -2.00
C ASP A 593 24.22 -9.89 -2.51
N ILE A 594 24.74 -8.67 -2.64
CA ILE A 594 26.07 -8.43 -3.25
C ILE A 594 27.20 -9.00 -2.40
N TRP A 595 27.03 -9.08 -1.09
CA TRP A 595 28.03 -9.62 -0.18
C TRP A 595 28.22 -11.11 -0.44
N THR A 596 27.13 -11.89 -0.47
CA THR A 596 27.27 -13.32 -0.70
C THR A 596 27.62 -13.65 -2.15
N ALA A 597 27.15 -12.86 -3.12
CA ALA A 597 27.60 -12.99 -4.51
C ALA A 597 29.12 -12.80 -4.60
N SER A 598 29.66 -11.77 -3.97
CA SER A 598 31.10 -11.49 -3.99
C SER A 598 31.93 -12.55 -3.27
N ALA A 599 31.46 -13.08 -2.15
CA ALA A 599 32.15 -14.18 -1.46
C ALA A 599 32.23 -15.44 -2.33
N LYS A 600 31.16 -15.79 -3.05
CA LYS A 600 31.09 -17.01 -3.88
C LYS A 600 31.75 -16.90 -5.25
N LEU A 601 32.10 -15.69 -5.69
CA LEU A 601 32.77 -15.41 -6.97
C LEU A 601 34.23 -14.94 -6.80
N LYS A 602 34.73 -14.88 -5.55
CA LYS A 602 36.06 -14.34 -5.22
C LYS A 602 37.21 -15.00 -5.99
N ASP A 603 37.11 -16.29 -6.33
CA ASP A 603 38.14 -17.00 -7.08
C ASP A 603 38.31 -16.48 -8.52
N PHE A 604 37.27 -15.88 -9.12
CA PHE A 604 37.35 -15.28 -10.46
C PHE A 604 38.24 -14.02 -10.48
N GLU A 605 38.41 -13.35 -9.34
CA GLU A 605 39.29 -12.16 -9.22
C GLU A 605 40.76 -12.47 -9.53
N LYS A 606 41.16 -13.75 -9.46
CA LYS A 606 42.52 -14.19 -9.82
C LYS A 606 42.81 -14.07 -11.31
N LYS A 607 41.77 -14.17 -12.16
CA LYS A 607 41.90 -14.19 -13.63
C LYS A 607 41.29 -12.97 -14.29
N TYR A 608 40.17 -12.49 -13.77
CA TYR A 608 39.38 -11.44 -14.38
C TYR A 608 39.24 -10.25 -13.45
N GLU A 609 39.08 -9.08 -14.06
CA GLU A 609 38.70 -7.89 -13.30
C GLU A 609 37.22 -7.98 -12.91
N MET A 610 36.93 -7.80 -11.62
CA MET A 610 35.59 -7.90 -11.05
C MET A 610 35.17 -6.57 -10.43
N VAL A 611 33.98 -6.09 -10.78
CA VAL A 611 33.41 -4.83 -10.29
C VAL A 611 32.06 -5.11 -9.65
N TYR A 612 31.98 -5.08 -8.32
CA TYR A 612 30.73 -5.31 -7.59
C TYR A 612 29.95 -4.01 -7.44
N VAL A 613 29.06 -3.73 -8.41
CA VAL A 613 28.39 -2.44 -8.56
C VAL A 613 27.46 -2.14 -7.38
N SER A 614 26.63 -3.10 -6.99
CA SER A 614 25.61 -2.91 -5.94
C SER A 614 26.20 -2.67 -4.53
N ARG A 615 27.53 -2.78 -4.33
CA ARG A 615 28.19 -2.47 -3.03
C ARG A 615 28.09 -1.01 -2.61
N VAL A 616 27.88 -0.09 -3.56
CA VAL A 616 27.72 1.34 -3.25
C VAL A 616 26.27 1.79 -3.16
N GLY A 617 25.36 0.83 -3.01
CA GLY A 617 23.95 1.09 -2.76
C GLY A 617 23.24 1.73 -3.94
N THR A 618 23.55 1.31 -5.17
CA THR A 618 22.81 1.67 -6.39
C THR A 618 21.32 1.35 -6.28
N THR A 619 20.47 2.13 -6.96
CA THR A 619 19.05 1.84 -7.10
C THR A 619 18.84 0.79 -8.20
N SER A 620 17.72 0.06 -8.25
CA SER A 620 17.54 -0.90 -9.37
C SER A 620 17.41 -0.23 -10.73
N ILE A 621 16.94 1.02 -10.84
CA ILE A 621 16.93 1.69 -12.14
C ILE A 621 18.36 2.07 -12.58
N GLU A 622 19.23 2.42 -11.64
CA GLU A 622 20.67 2.60 -11.86
C GLU A 622 21.34 1.28 -12.28
N ASP A 623 21.09 0.18 -11.57
CA ASP A 623 21.61 -1.14 -11.93
C ASP A 623 21.10 -1.57 -13.32
N PHE A 624 19.81 -1.40 -13.58
CA PHE A 624 19.20 -1.71 -14.87
C PHE A 624 19.87 -0.93 -16.01
N TYR A 625 20.05 0.38 -15.84
CA TYR A 625 20.70 1.23 -16.82
C TYR A 625 22.17 0.84 -17.05
N LEU A 626 22.94 0.58 -15.99
CA LEU A 626 24.32 0.13 -16.14
C LEU A 626 24.41 -1.22 -16.87
N MET A 627 23.47 -2.13 -16.61
CA MET A 627 23.40 -3.42 -17.30
C MET A 627 23.08 -3.30 -18.79
N THR A 628 22.30 -2.29 -19.22
CA THR A 628 22.01 -2.04 -20.65
C THR A 628 23.21 -1.42 -21.37
N LEU A 629 24.13 -0.76 -20.64
CA LEU A 629 25.35 -0.17 -21.18
C LEU A 629 26.51 -1.17 -21.33
N CYS A 630 26.52 -2.28 -20.58
CA CYS A 630 27.53 -3.31 -20.73
C CYS A 630 27.55 -3.88 -22.16
N LYS A 631 28.71 -4.34 -22.65
CA LYS A 631 28.81 -4.95 -23.98
C LYS A 631 28.13 -6.32 -24.08
N HIS A 632 28.13 -7.09 -22.99
CA HIS A 632 27.54 -8.44 -22.92
C HIS A 632 26.76 -8.64 -21.60
N ASN A 633 25.90 -9.67 -21.54
CA ASN A 633 25.07 -9.92 -20.36
C ASN A 633 25.05 -11.42 -19.97
N ILE A 634 25.15 -11.68 -18.67
CA ILE A 634 24.89 -12.97 -18.03
C ILE A 634 23.71 -12.76 -17.08
N ILE A 635 22.59 -13.42 -17.38
CA ILE A 635 21.32 -13.16 -16.69
C ILE A 635 20.73 -14.44 -16.08
N PRO A 636 20.16 -14.40 -14.87
CA PRO A 636 19.35 -15.50 -14.33
C PRO A 636 17.93 -15.47 -14.90
N ASP A 637 17.08 -16.39 -14.46
CA ASP A 637 15.63 -16.41 -14.69
C ASP A 637 14.95 -15.21 -14.01
N SER A 638 15.09 -14.04 -14.62
CA SER A 638 14.61 -12.78 -14.07
C SER A 638 14.18 -11.86 -15.20
N THR A 639 12.91 -11.44 -15.13
CA THR A 639 12.36 -10.46 -16.08
C THR A 639 13.09 -9.13 -16.05
N PHE A 640 13.67 -8.75 -14.90
CA PHE A 640 14.46 -7.53 -14.75
C PHE A 640 15.71 -7.57 -15.65
N SER A 641 16.55 -8.60 -15.49
CA SER A 641 17.77 -8.71 -16.29
C SER A 641 17.51 -9.17 -17.72
N TRP A 642 16.40 -9.87 -17.98
CA TRP A 642 15.94 -10.15 -19.34
C TRP A 642 15.76 -8.84 -20.12
N TRP A 643 15.02 -7.88 -19.56
CA TRP A 643 14.82 -6.58 -20.22
C TRP A 643 16.13 -5.79 -20.34
N ALA A 644 16.99 -5.81 -19.34
CA ALA A 644 18.30 -5.14 -19.44
C ALA A 644 19.17 -5.69 -20.59
N ALA A 645 19.22 -7.02 -20.75
CA ALA A 645 19.93 -7.65 -21.86
C ALA A 645 19.25 -7.45 -23.22
N TYR A 646 17.91 -7.45 -23.24
CA TYR A 646 17.13 -7.20 -24.44
C TYR A 646 17.32 -5.78 -24.98
N LEU A 647 17.37 -4.78 -24.08
CA LEU A 647 17.57 -3.36 -24.39
C LEU A 647 19.03 -2.95 -24.60
N ASN A 648 19.98 -3.83 -24.30
CA ASN A 648 21.38 -3.61 -24.66
C ASN A 648 21.52 -3.41 -26.17
N ALA A 649 21.93 -2.22 -26.60
CA ALA A 649 21.97 -1.85 -28.01
C ALA A 649 23.23 -2.34 -28.74
N ASN A 650 24.19 -2.97 -28.04
CA ASN A 650 25.40 -3.46 -28.67
C ASN A 650 25.07 -4.59 -29.68
N PRO A 651 25.37 -4.42 -30.98
CA PRO A 651 25.09 -5.46 -31.98
C PRO A 651 25.99 -6.70 -31.82
N GLU A 652 27.15 -6.57 -31.17
CA GLU A 652 28.06 -7.68 -30.87
C GLU A 652 27.77 -8.35 -29.52
N LYS A 653 26.67 -7.98 -28.85
CA LYS A 653 26.36 -8.52 -27.53
C LYS A 653 26.23 -10.03 -27.58
N ILE A 654 26.69 -10.65 -26.50
CA ILE A 654 26.48 -12.06 -26.23
C ILE A 654 25.68 -12.09 -24.94
N VAL A 655 24.55 -12.78 -24.98
CA VAL A 655 23.70 -12.95 -23.81
C VAL A 655 23.72 -14.42 -23.44
N ILE A 656 24.16 -14.72 -22.21
CA ILE A 656 24.02 -16.05 -21.61
C ILE A 656 22.89 -15.99 -20.59
N ALA A 657 21.92 -16.89 -20.73
CA ALA A 657 20.75 -17.00 -19.86
C ALA A 657 20.62 -18.41 -19.27
N SER A 658 20.01 -18.53 -18.09
CA SER A 658 19.70 -19.81 -17.46
C SER A 658 18.41 -20.40 -18.03
N VAL A 659 18.30 -21.72 -18.05
CA VAL A 659 17.00 -22.37 -18.17
C VAL A 659 16.25 -22.31 -16.84
N PHE A 660 14.92 -22.36 -16.91
CA PHE A 660 14.06 -22.40 -15.73
C PHE A 660 14.30 -23.64 -14.87
N SER A 661 14.30 -23.43 -13.54
CA SER A 661 14.37 -24.51 -12.56
C SER A 661 13.35 -25.62 -12.84
N PRO A 662 13.69 -26.92 -12.68
CA PRO A 662 12.72 -28.00 -12.82
C PRO A 662 11.48 -27.84 -11.91
N GLU A 663 11.65 -27.20 -10.76
CA GLU A 663 10.57 -26.90 -9.82
C GLU A 663 9.57 -25.89 -10.39
N PHE A 664 10.00 -24.97 -11.25
CA PHE A 664 9.14 -23.94 -11.88
C PHE A 664 7.91 -24.55 -12.56
N TRP A 665 8.07 -25.73 -13.18
CA TRP A 665 7.00 -26.44 -13.87
C TRP A 665 5.90 -26.99 -12.96
N LYS A 666 6.09 -26.94 -11.63
CA LYS A 666 5.08 -27.34 -10.64
C LYS A 666 4.07 -26.23 -10.33
N LEU A 667 4.28 -25.01 -10.84
CA LEU A 667 3.35 -23.89 -10.65
C LEU A 667 1.99 -24.12 -11.33
N TRP A 668 1.96 -24.91 -12.41
CA TRP A 668 0.74 -25.19 -13.16
C TRP A 668 0.20 -26.58 -12.85
N LYS A 669 -1.05 -26.63 -12.38
CA LYS A 669 -1.72 -27.87 -11.98
C LYS A 669 -2.39 -28.58 -13.14
N SER A 670 -2.90 -27.85 -14.13
CA SER A 670 -3.56 -28.46 -15.28
C SER A 670 -2.53 -28.91 -16.33
N ARG A 671 -2.80 -30.05 -16.98
CA ARG A 671 -1.93 -30.59 -18.04
C ARG A 671 -1.83 -29.65 -19.24
N GLN A 672 -2.92 -28.97 -19.57
CA GLN A 672 -3.01 -28.05 -20.70
C GLN A 672 -2.21 -26.77 -20.46
N GLU A 673 -2.42 -26.08 -19.33
CA GLU A 673 -1.63 -24.88 -18.98
C GLU A 673 -0.14 -25.22 -18.88
N LYS A 674 0.20 -26.36 -18.27
CA LYS A 674 1.58 -26.81 -18.17
C LYS A 674 2.23 -26.97 -19.55
N LYS A 675 1.52 -27.58 -20.52
CA LYS A 675 2.03 -27.74 -21.89
C LYS A 675 2.27 -26.37 -22.55
N PHE A 676 1.32 -25.45 -22.43
CA PHE A 676 1.43 -24.10 -22.97
C PHE A 676 2.62 -23.34 -22.36
N TYR A 677 2.71 -23.27 -21.03
CA TYR A 677 3.79 -22.52 -20.36
C TYR A 677 5.16 -23.19 -20.49
N MET A 678 5.23 -24.51 -20.65
CA MET A 678 6.47 -25.19 -21.06
C MET A 678 6.92 -24.75 -22.45
N GLN A 679 6.01 -24.60 -23.40
CA GLN A 679 6.35 -24.06 -24.71
C GLN A 679 6.75 -22.58 -24.61
N LEU A 680 5.97 -21.75 -23.91
CA LEU A 680 6.27 -20.33 -23.75
C LEU A 680 7.64 -20.11 -23.10
N HIS A 681 7.89 -20.68 -21.92
CA HIS A 681 9.12 -20.49 -21.16
C HIS A 681 10.31 -21.31 -21.66
N GLY A 682 10.06 -22.49 -22.23
CA GLY A 682 11.11 -23.35 -22.76
C GLY A 682 11.60 -22.97 -24.15
N THR A 683 10.76 -22.32 -24.98
CA THR A 683 11.11 -22.06 -26.39
C THR A 683 10.91 -20.63 -26.86
N LEU A 684 9.98 -19.87 -26.27
CA LEU A 684 9.60 -18.53 -26.77
C LEU A 684 10.05 -17.38 -25.86
N TYR A 685 10.43 -17.65 -24.62
CA TYR A 685 10.73 -16.63 -23.62
C TYR A 685 12.04 -15.89 -23.92
N HIS A 686 13.08 -16.60 -24.34
CA HIS A 686 14.35 -15.99 -24.75
C HIS A 686 14.44 -15.83 -26.27
N PRO A 687 15.03 -14.72 -26.77
CA PRO A 687 15.44 -14.61 -28.16
C PRO A 687 16.36 -15.77 -28.59
N LYS A 688 16.21 -16.21 -29.85
CA LYS A 688 16.90 -17.42 -30.36
C LYS A 688 18.43 -17.28 -30.42
N ASP A 689 18.93 -16.05 -30.47
CA ASP A 689 20.35 -15.70 -30.51
C ASP A 689 21.00 -15.73 -29.12
N TRP A 690 20.23 -15.93 -28.05
CA TRP A 690 20.77 -16.03 -26.68
C TRP A 690 21.24 -17.45 -26.40
N ILE A 691 22.36 -17.56 -25.69
CA ILE A 691 22.95 -18.83 -25.31
C ILE A 691 22.33 -19.28 -23.99
N MET A 692 21.57 -20.37 -24.03
CA MET A 692 20.97 -20.98 -22.85
C MET A 692 21.95 -21.95 -22.19
N ILE A 693 22.07 -21.91 -20.87
CA ILE A 693 22.82 -22.88 -20.07
C ILE A 693 21.87 -23.52 -19.06
N ASP A 694 21.90 -24.84 -18.99
CA ASP A 694 21.21 -25.62 -17.96
C ASP A 694 22.17 -25.89 -16.78
N PRO A 695 21.98 -25.26 -15.62
CA PRO A 695 22.80 -25.51 -14.44
C PRO A 695 22.32 -26.71 -13.60
N PHE A 696 21.23 -27.38 -14.01
CA PHE A 696 20.60 -28.50 -13.31
C PHE A 696 20.93 -29.84 -13.96
N SER A 697 21.22 -29.86 -15.26
CA SER A 697 21.78 -31.05 -15.91
C SER A 697 23.20 -31.30 -15.38
N GLY A 698 23.42 -32.44 -14.71
CA GLY A 698 24.67 -32.78 -14.01
C GLY A 698 25.92 -33.03 -14.86
N GLY A 699 26.07 -32.38 -16.01
CA GLY A 699 27.27 -32.43 -16.85
C GLY A 699 28.09 -31.15 -16.71
N LEU A 700 29.30 -31.28 -16.15
CA LEU A 700 30.35 -30.26 -16.24
C LEU A 700 30.99 -30.24 -17.63
#